data_AF-A0A0J1EMH6-F1
#
_entry.id   AF-A0A0J1EMH6-F1
#
_cell.length_a   1.000
_cell.length_b   1.000
_cell.length_c   1.000
_cell.angle_alpha   90.00
_cell.angle_beta   90.00
_cell.angle_gamma   90.00
#
_symmetry.space_group_name_H-M   'P 1'
#
loop_
_entity.id
_entity.type
_entity.pdbx_description
1 polymer ?
#
loop_
_entity_poly.entity_id
_entity_poly.type
_entity_poly.pdbx_seq_one_letter_code
_entity_poly.pdbx_strand_id
1 'polypeptide(L)'
;MLLSESHVNAQPPGGRPGQGGGRQGGGMGGGRGQGMGRPDSQPGTQSIPPMLRIFDVDGDEELSSQEIEGAAAALRKLDRNRDGKLTVEEFRPSGAGGQSDRQGQGRGGPRGAMQGGQPGGGRSAGGLGGGPGGGGPGGGGPGGGGPGGGGGGRGGDPAQANAAFAEQLMDFDDDKDGLLSKSELPEHMHKAFSVADADQDGSLDSSERLVLASQFQRNQLNPTDDAPVNTPAQASPRGAGQREAGQRGAGERGMGQRGMSQRGMGEGRGGQGRDGLGRGQGGGQRGGQVSQGGRPRDRVRPRDTEFNERFPVGAELPESLSVYNVDRELVPVNRIFQSKYTVIVGGCLTCPEFRNSYPEIEAVARDFQGRGVDFYFLYQSLTHPENWGFVQPSSIEERFAQVEHAQDLLQTQVPWLTDPIDNPLKSYFALTPNSQFVFDQSGKVVTRSSWARGSSLRESLEALVGKPETLTTVEELNLPRFERHLTPTSEMLVERVSVEGKAVPLRVESGGKSNPVSALRSIDFNSSNRYAKLRPEADQSLIETGTGKLYLGFRQDPVLGASWNNLASPPEYKIVVEGATVSPATGHAQRLEVESDNEPREFLVDVKGWDEGEPLLVKIQYFACNKEKGWCKSVQQEFTVWRDEDESAGMVNGRSHFPGGRGNSRQGGQGRTGGGQRPGGRLGQ
;
A
#
# COMPACT_ATOMS: atom_id res chain seq x y z
N MET A 1 -55.97 -13.96 -47.29
CA MET A 1 -55.80 -15.14 -46.42
C MET A 1 -55.11 -14.60 -45.18
N LEU A 2 -55.83 -14.33 -44.08
CA LEU A 2 -56.52 -15.29 -43.18
C LEU A 2 -55.46 -16.16 -42.44
N LEU A 3 -55.48 -16.31 -41.11
CA LEU A 3 -56.41 -15.80 -40.08
C LEU A 3 -55.82 -15.92 -38.66
N SER A 4 -56.41 -15.14 -37.73
CA SER A 4 -56.76 -15.46 -36.31
C SER A 4 -55.69 -15.83 -35.28
N GLU A 5 -55.74 -15.42 -34.00
CA GLU A 5 -56.64 -14.53 -33.20
C GLU A 5 -55.83 -14.22 -31.89
N SER A 6 -55.63 -12.98 -31.40
CA SER A 6 -56.52 -12.09 -30.60
C SER A 6 -57.25 -12.79 -29.44
N HIS A 7 -57.24 -12.36 -28.16
CA HIS A 7 -57.44 -11.05 -27.50
C HIS A 7 -56.75 -11.03 -26.10
N VAL A 8 -56.22 -9.95 -25.50
CA VAL A 8 -56.75 -8.61 -25.07
C VAL A 8 -57.58 -8.60 -23.76
N ASN A 9 -57.05 -7.91 -22.72
CA ASN A 9 -57.65 -7.28 -21.52
C ASN A 9 -58.72 -7.99 -20.66
N ALA A 10 -58.53 -7.99 -19.33
CA ALA A 10 -59.18 -7.03 -18.40
C ALA A 10 -58.83 -7.30 -16.91
N GLN A 11 -59.03 -6.29 -16.04
CA GLN A 11 -58.72 -6.29 -14.59
C GLN A 11 -60.03 -6.31 -13.72
N PRO A 12 -60.00 -6.19 -12.36
CA PRO A 12 -60.85 -6.97 -11.43
C PRO A 12 -62.21 -6.33 -11.07
N PRO A 13 -63.00 -6.92 -10.16
CA PRO A 13 -63.16 -6.27 -8.83
C PRO A 13 -63.53 -7.17 -7.62
N GLY A 14 -63.13 -6.75 -6.40
CA GLY A 14 -63.78 -7.03 -5.08
C GLY A 14 -63.80 -8.47 -4.55
N GLY A 15 -63.94 -8.76 -3.24
CA GLY A 15 -64.01 -7.93 -2.03
C GLY A 15 -64.05 -8.82 -0.76
N ARG A 16 -63.63 -8.30 0.40
CA ARG A 16 -63.70 -8.93 1.75
C ARG A 16 -65.16 -8.97 2.28
N PRO A 17 -65.52 -9.53 3.48
CA PRO A 17 -64.71 -10.09 4.59
C PRO A 17 -65.24 -11.41 5.25
N GLY A 18 -64.48 -11.95 6.24
CA GLY A 18 -64.94 -12.99 7.18
C GLY A 18 -63.91 -13.20 8.32
N GLN A 19 -64.35 -13.37 9.58
CA GLN A 19 -63.51 -13.18 10.78
C GLN A 19 -63.75 -14.24 11.87
N GLY A 20 -62.66 -14.71 12.51
CA GLY A 20 -62.67 -15.54 13.74
C GLY A 20 -62.96 -17.05 13.52
N GLY A 21 -62.52 -17.98 14.38
CA GLY A 21 -61.62 -17.86 15.55
C GLY A 21 -61.90 -18.92 16.64
N GLY A 22 -60.88 -19.70 17.05
CA GLY A 22 -60.76 -20.22 18.42
C GLY A 22 -61.22 -21.65 18.81
N ARG A 23 -60.20 -22.53 18.98
CA ARG A 23 -59.78 -23.17 20.26
C ARG A 23 -60.51 -24.38 20.91
N GLN A 24 -59.67 -25.20 21.60
CA GLN A 24 -59.90 -26.23 22.66
C GLN A 24 -60.21 -27.67 22.21
N GLY A 25 -59.80 -28.75 22.92
CA GLY A 25 -58.97 -28.94 24.14
C GLY A 25 -58.51 -30.42 24.25
N GLY A 26 -57.43 -30.81 24.95
CA GLY A 26 -57.32 -31.12 26.41
C GLY A 26 -57.58 -32.63 26.70
N GLY A 27 -56.92 -33.38 27.61
CA GLY A 27 -55.83 -33.15 28.60
C GLY A 27 -55.61 -34.40 29.51
N MET A 28 -55.00 -34.21 30.72
CA MET A 28 -54.72 -35.16 31.84
C MET A 28 -53.32 -35.86 31.87
N GLY A 29 -52.60 -35.97 33.02
CA GLY A 29 -52.78 -35.33 34.34
C GLY A 29 -51.92 -35.89 35.52
N GLY A 30 -51.61 -35.05 36.53
CA GLY A 30 -51.12 -35.40 37.90
C GLY A 30 -49.59 -35.49 38.13
N GLY A 31 -48.99 -35.13 39.28
CA GLY A 31 -49.47 -34.36 40.45
C GLY A 31 -48.59 -34.47 41.74
N ARG A 32 -48.42 -33.34 42.48
CA ARG A 32 -47.98 -33.17 43.91
C ARG A 32 -46.47 -33.28 44.31
N GLY A 33 -45.91 -32.15 44.79
CA GLY A 33 -45.77 -31.90 46.25
C GLY A 33 -44.42 -32.05 47.00
N GLN A 34 -43.76 -30.91 47.29
CA GLN A 34 -42.89 -30.59 48.47
C GLN A 34 -41.58 -31.38 48.76
N GLY A 35 -40.50 -30.65 49.09
CA GLY A 35 -39.32 -31.20 49.80
C GLY A 35 -38.00 -30.49 49.48
N MET A 36 -37.17 -30.20 50.48
CA MET A 36 -35.85 -29.54 50.30
C MET A 36 -34.75 -30.51 49.85
N GLY A 37 -33.80 -30.05 49.04
CA GLY A 37 -32.57 -30.80 48.74
C GLY A 37 -31.54 -29.96 47.97
N ARG A 38 -30.29 -29.93 48.45
CA ARG A 38 -29.11 -29.44 47.70
C ARG A 38 -28.51 -30.60 46.86
N PRO A 39 -27.65 -30.32 45.87
CA PRO A 39 -27.52 -31.18 44.69
C PRO A 39 -26.50 -32.30 44.87
N ASP A 40 -26.76 -33.44 44.22
CA ASP A 40 -25.74 -34.40 43.77
C ASP A 40 -26.30 -35.38 42.73
N SER A 41 -25.41 -36.07 42.00
CA SER A 41 -25.64 -37.17 41.01
C SER A 41 -25.69 -36.79 39.52
N GLN A 42 -24.53 -36.73 38.87
CA GLN A 42 -24.40 -36.80 37.40
C GLN A 42 -24.46 -38.25 36.90
N PRO A 43 -25.17 -38.57 35.80
CA PRO A 43 -25.02 -39.82 35.06
C PRO A 43 -24.00 -39.69 33.91
N GLY A 44 -22.95 -40.51 33.97
CA GLY A 44 -22.09 -41.02 32.88
C GLY A 44 -21.90 -40.21 31.58
N THR A 45 -20.71 -39.63 31.42
CA THR A 45 -20.14 -39.31 30.10
C THR A 45 -19.83 -40.60 29.33
N GLN A 46 -20.39 -40.77 28.14
CA GLN A 46 -19.90 -41.78 27.19
C GLN A 46 -18.54 -41.30 26.65
N SER A 47 -17.56 -42.21 26.56
CA SER A 47 -16.24 -41.87 26.05
C SER A 47 -16.20 -42.06 24.53
N ILE A 48 -16.16 -40.96 23.76
CA ILE A 48 -15.99 -40.99 22.31
C ILE A 48 -14.76 -41.86 21.93
N PRO A 49 -14.86 -42.75 20.92
CA PRO A 49 -13.71 -43.50 20.40
C PRO A 49 -12.52 -42.58 20.02
N PRO A 50 -11.27 -42.88 20.44
CA PRO A 50 -10.12 -41.98 20.24
C PRO A 50 -9.82 -41.59 18.79
N MET A 51 -10.24 -42.39 17.81
CA MET A 51 -10.03 -42.13 16.38
C MET A 51 -10.94 -41.03 15.82
N LEU A 52 -12.15 -40.82 16.37
CA LEU A 52 -13.08 -39.80 15.85
C LEU A 52 -12.61 -38.39 16.20
N ARG A 53 -12.04 -38.19 17.40
CA ARG A 53 -11.45 -36.93 17.90
C ARG A 53 -10.28 -36.34 17.11
N ILE A 54 -9.81 -37.02 16.06
CA ILE A 54 -8.77 -36.51 15.15
C ILE A 54 -9.42 -35.77 13.97
N PHE A 55 -10.70 -36.06 13.70
CA PHE A 55 -11.48 -35.55 12.58
C PHE A 55 -12.61 -34.61 13.04
N ASP A 56 -13.22 -34.92 14.19
CA ASP A 56 -14.13 -34.06 14.95
C ASP A 56 -13.29 -32.91 15.56
N VAL A 57 -13.31 -31.76 14.88
CA VAL A 57 -12.47 -30.58 15.16
C VAL A 57 -13.19 -29.57 16.04
N ASP A 58 -14.51 -29.45 15.92
CA ASP A 58 -15.30 -28.57 16.79
C ASP A 58 -15.81 -29.25 18.07
N GLY A 59 -15.78 -30.59 18.14
CA GLY A 59 -16.01 -31.38 19.34
C GLY A 59 -17.47 -31.70 19.61
N ASP A 60 -18.33 -31.69 18.59
CA ASP A 60 -19.78 -31.92 18.72
C ASP A 60 -20.21 -33.41 18.78
N GLU A 61 -19.22 -34.32 18.68
CA GLU A 61 -19.34 -35.78 18.66
C GLU A 61 -19.91 -36.41 17.37
N GLU A 62 -20.25 -35.60 16.35
CA GLU A 62 -20.54 -36.05 14.98
C GLU A 62 -19.34 -35.81 14.03
N LEU A 63 -19.49 -36.08 12.73
CA LEU A 63 -18.51 -35.70 11.72
C LEU A 63 -19.24 -35.03 10.57
N SER A 64 -19.08 -33.71 10.46
CA SER A 64 -19.67 -32.93 9.38
C SER A 64 -19.01 -33.25 8.02
N SER A 65 -19.68 -32.91 6.92
CA SER A 65 -19.11 -33.07 5.56
C SER A 65 -17.74 -32.38 5.42
N GLN A 66 -17.59 -31.21 6.06
CA GLN A 66 -16.36 -30.41 6.03
C GLN A 66 -15.19 -31.09 6.79
N GLU A 67 -15.50 -31.85 7.84
CA GLU A 67 -14.50 -32.60 8.62
C GLU A 67 -14.11 -33.93 7.96
N ILE A 68 -15.07 -34.57 7.30
CA ILE A 68 -14.82 -35.75 6.45
C ILE A 68 -13.93 -35.36 5.26
N GLU A 69 -14.22 -34.24 4.60
CA GLU A 69 -13.36 -33.67 3.53
C GLU A 69 -11.98 -33.25 4.09
N GLY A 70 -11.95 -32.69 5.30
CA GLY A 70 -10.72 -32.36 6.03
C GLY A 70 -9.89 -33.55 6.52
N ALA A 71 -10.43 -34.78 6.47
CA ALA A 71 -9.80 -35.95 7.09
C ALA A 71 -8.41 -36.28 6.52
N ALA A 72 -8.20 -36.08 5.22
CA ALA A 72 -6.88 -36.27 4.61
C ALA A 72 -5.82 -35.30 5.18
N ALA A 73 -6.21 -34.07 5.50
CA ALA A 73 -5.32 -33.07 6.13
C ALA A 73 -5.10 -33.35 7.62
N ALA A 74 -6.06 -33.97 8.31
CA ALA A 74 -5.88 -34.45 9.67
C ALA A 74 -4.94 -35.67 9.74
N LEU A 75 -5.09 -36.64 8.84
CA LEU A 75 -4.19 -37.79 8.69
C LEU A 75 -2.74 -37.36 8.41
N ARG A 76 -2.52 -36.39 7.51
CA ARG A 76 -1.17 -35.86 7.23
C ARG A 76 -0.48 -35.19 8.44
N LYS A 77 -1.20 -34.86 9.52
CA LYS A 77 -0.60 -34.34 10.77
C LYS A 77 -0.12 -35.46 11.71
N LEU A 78 -0.55 -36.70 11.47
CA LEU A 78 -0.06 -37.89 12.20
C LEU A 78 1.25 -38.41 11.62
N ASP A 79 1.54 -38.13 10.34
CA ASP A 79 2.81 -38.47 9.66
C ASP A 79 3.94 -37.61 10.24
N ARG A 80 4.58 -38.11 11.30
CA ARG A 80 5.58 -37.36 12.08
C ARG A 80 6.95 -37.44 11.44
N ASN A 81 7.25 -38.55 10.75
CA ASN A 81 8.52 -38.75 10.07
C ASN A 81 8.54 -38.13 8.65
N ARG A 82 7.35 -37.79 8.10
CA ARG A 82 7.10 -37.22 6.77
C ARG A 82 7.52 -38.15 5.63
N ASP A 83 7.31 -39.45 5.79
CA ASP A 83 7.58 -40.46 4.76
C ASP A 83 6.41 -40.71 3.80
N GLY A 84 5.25 -40.07 4.05
CA GLY A 84 4.05 -40.18 3.22
C GLY A 84 3.17 -41.39 3.54
N LYS A 85 3.46 -42.12 4.62
CA LYS A 85 2.66 -43.24 5.13
C LYS A 85 2.33 -43.01 6.60
N LEU A 86 1.36 -43.77 7.11
CA LEU A 86 1.00 -43.74 8.53
C LEU A 86 1.13 -45.13 9.12
N THR A 87 2.00 -45.25 10.12
CA THR A 87 2.21 -46.51 10.85
C THR A 87 1.30 -46.61 12.08
N VAL A 88 1.12 -47.81 12.63
CA VAL A 88 0.30 -48.04 13.84
C VAL A 88 0.86 -47.28 15.05
N GLU A 89 2.15 -46.95 15.03
CA GLU A 89 2.86 -46.15 16.02
C GLU A 89 2.45 -44.68 15.98
N GLU A 90 2.03 -44.17 14.83
CA GLU A 90 1.59 -42.78 14.62
C GLU A 90 0.09 -42.58 14.89
N PHE A 91 -0.72 -43.64 14.73
CA PHE A 91 -2.12 -43.65 15.15
C PHE A 91 -2.34 -43.75 16.67
N ARG A 92 -1.29 -43.98 17.48
CA ARG A 92 -1.43 -44.07 18.94
C ARG A 92 -1.32 -42.68 19.61
N PRO A 93 -2.32 -42.26 20.41
CA PRO A 93 -2.19 -41.05 21.22
C PRO A 93 -1.00 -41.21 22.17
N SER A 94 -0.10 -40.21 22.18
CA SER A 94 1.18 -40.29 22.89
C SER A 94 0.98 -40.11 24.41
N GLY A 95 0.53 -41.17 25.08
CA GLY A 95 0.11 -41.11 26.48
C GLY A 95 -0.06 -42.45 27.22
N ALA A 96 0.34 -43.60 26.66
CA ALA A 96 0.44 -44.86 27.41
C ALA A 96 1.36 -45.90 26.72
N GLY A 97 2.25 -46.52 27.50
CA GLY A 97 2.94 -47.77 27.12
C GLY A 97 4.21 -47.61 26.28
N GLY A 98 5.37 -47.80 26.90
CA GLY A 98 6.61 -48.12 26.19
C GLY A 98 6.89 -49.63 26.18
N GLN A 99 7.62 -50.07 25.16
CA GLN A 99 8.39 -51.34 25.07
C GLN A 99 7.63 -52.69 24.98
N SER A 100 7.41 -53.12 23.74
CA SER A 100 7.64 -54.48 23.22
C SER A 100 7.75 -54.36 21.68
N ASP A 101 8.61 -55.06 20.94
CA ASP A 101 9.32 -56.30 21.25
C ASP A 101 10.86 -56.23 21.13
N ARG A 102 11.53 -56.80 22.15
CA ARG A 102 12.84 -57.45 22.02
C ARG A 102 12.83 -58.77 22.79
N GLN A 103 12.32 -59.81 22.16
CA GLN A 103 12.71 -61.21 22.39
C GLN A 103 13.00 -61.82 21.01
N GLY A 104 14.04 -62.61 20.79
CA GLY A 104 15.12 -63.04 21.67
C GLY A 104 15.99 -64.07 20.92
N GLN A 105 17.10 -64.49 21.53
CA GLN A 105 18.23 -65.31 21.00
C GLN A 105 19.43 -64.47 20.51
N GLY A 106 20.68 -64.75 20.88
CA GLY A 106 21.17 -65.72 21.88
C GLY A 106 22.43 -66.46 21.42
N ARG A 107 23.51 -66.33 22.21
CA ARG A 107 24.80 -67.08 22.16
C ARG A 107 25.74 -66.84 20.98
N GLY A 108 27.03 -66.70 21.32
CA GLY A 108 28.17 -67.18 20.51
C GLY A 108 29.10 -66.11 19.93
N GLY A 109 30.35 -66.06 20.40
CA GLY A 109 31.49 -65.64 19.56
C GLY A 109 32.21 -66.87 18.98
N PRO A 110 33.48 -66.82 18.56
CA PRO A 110 34.35 -65.65 18.28
C PRO A 110 34.99 -65.74 16.85
N ARG A 111 36.10 -64.99 16.61
CA ARG A 111 36.94 -64.89 15.38
C ARG A 111 36.42 -63.88 14.33
N GLY A 112 37.26 -63.14 13.60
CA GLY A 112 38.73 -62.98 13.63
C GLY A 112 39.26 -62.23 12.38
N ALA A 113 40.55 -61.84 12.35
CA ALA A 113 41.27 -61.16 11.25
C ALA A 113 40.77 -59.72 10.90
N MET A 114 41.51 -58.74 10.32
CA MET A 114 42.92 -58.47 9.92
C MET A 114 43.00 -56.94 9.54
N GLN A 115 44.11 -56.20 9.37
CA GLN A 115 45.55 -56.32 9.71
C GLN A 115 46.32 -55.00 9.45
N GLY A 116 47.06 -54.46 10.44
CA GLY A 116 48.11 -53.42 10.26
C GLY A 116 47.64 -51.95 10.20
N GLY A 117 48.40 -50.95 10.69
CA GLY A 117 49.71 -51.03 11.35
C GLY A 117 50.13 -49.72 12.08
N GLN A 118 51.07 -49.87 13.02
CA GLN A 118 51.83 -48.84 13.77
C GLN A 118 53.35 -49.05 13.46
N PRO A 119 54.33 -48.27 13.98
CA PRO A 119 54.34 -47.21 15.02
C PRO A 119 54.96 -45.87 14.50
N GLY A 120 55.19 -44.76 15.24
CA GLY A 120 55.05 -44.30 16.64
C GLY A 120 55.49 -42.81 16.70
N GLY A 121 55.61 -42.04 17.81
CA GLY A 121 55.45 -42.26 19.26
C GLY A 121 56.64 -41.63 20.04
N GLY A 122 56.51 -40.69 21.00
CA GLY A 122 55.34 -40.12 21.69
C GLY A 122 55.75 -39.23 22.89
N ARG A 123 54.96 -39.24 23.99
CA ARG A 123 55.16 -38.55 25.31
C ARG A 123 54.97 -37.02 25.26
N SER A 124 54.30 -36.30 26.18
CA SER A 124 53.63 -36.55 27.48
C SER A 124 52.73 -35.33 27.83
N ALA A 125 51.82 -35.30 28.82
CA ALA A 125 51.04 -36.31 29.57
C ALA A 125 50.00 -35.61 30.49
N GLY A 126 48.85 -36.25 30.80
CA GLY A 126 47.80 -35.75 31.71
C GLY A 126 46.76 -34.81 31.06
N GLY A 127 45.48 -34.79 31.43
CA GLY A 127 44.77 -35.61 32.43
C GLY A 127 43.24 -35.42 32.36
N LEU A 128 42.55 -36.56 32.40
CA LEU A 128 41.16 -36.85 32.80
C LEU A 128 40.60 -35.90 33.89
N GLY A 129 39.29 -35.69 34.03
CA GLY A 129 38.11 -36.26 33.36
C GLY A 129 36.83 -35.80 34.09
N GLY A 130 35.66 -35.84 33.44
CA GLY A 130 34.42 -35.27 33.97
C GLY A 130 33.40 -36.27 34.51
N GLY A 131 32.80 -35.95 35.67
CA GLY A 131 31.64 -36.63 36.28
C GLY A 131 31.95 -37.96 37.01
N PRO A 132 30.97 -38.56 37.73
CA PRO A 132 29.58 -38.12 37.96
C PRO A 132 29.14 -38.21 39.46
N GLY A 133 27.87 -37.87 39.76
CA GLY A 133 27.16 -38.46 40.91
C GLY A 133 26.12 -37.57 41.61
N GLY A 134 24.96 -38.14 41.97
CA GLY A 134 24.11 -37.62 43.05
C GLY A 134 22.59 -37.61 42.86
N GLY A 135 21.92 -38.74 43.17
CA GLY A 135 20.63 -38.74 43.91
C GLY A 135 19.32 -38.36 43.20
N GLY A 136 18.35 -39.29 43.21
CA GLY A 136 16.94 -38.98 43.49
C GLY A 136 16.59 -39.46 44.92
N PRO A 137 15.31 -39.61 45.31
CA PRO A 137 14.08 -39.18 44.65
C PRO A 137 13.11 -38.38 45.57
N GLY A 138 12.00 -37.89 45.00
CA GLY A 138 10.89 -37.26 45.73
C GLY A 138 10.53 -35.89 45.12
N GLY A 139 9.26 -35.50 44.95
CA GLY A 139 8.03 -36.11 45.43
C GLY A 139 7.06 -35.01 45.83
N GLY A 140 6.30 -34.47 44.88
CA GLY A 140 5.39 -33.34 45.11
C GLY A 140 4.77 -32.83 43.81
N GLY A 141 3.51 -33.19 43.56
CA GLY A 141 2.75 -32.72 42.39
C GLY A 141 2.33 -31.24 42.53
N PRO A 142 2.09 -30.54 41.40
CA PRO A 142 1.81 -29.11 41.42
C PRO A 142 0.37 -28.79 41.85
N GLY A 143 0.22 -27.77 42.68
CA GLY A 143 -1.05 -27.06 42.86
C GLY A 143 -1.40 -26.22 41.63
N GLY A 144 -2.69 -26.10 41.32
CA GLY A 144 -3.16 -25.50 40.07
C GLY A 144 -3.11 -23.97 40.01
N GLY A 145 -3.05 -23.46 38.77
CA GLY A 145 -3.23 -22.06 38.41
C GLY A 145 -3.35 -21.98 36.88
N GLY A 146 -4.58 -21.94 36.37
CA GLY A 146 -4.85 -22.05 34.93
C GLY A 146 -4.85 -20.70 34.19
N PRO A 147 -4.40 -20.65 32.92
CA PRO A 147 -4.87 -19.71 31.91
C PRO A 147 -6.08 -20.31 31.16
N GLY A 148 -7.05 -19.54 30.66
CA GLY A 148 -6.92 -18.19 30.10
C GLY A 148 -6.77 -18.32 28.59
N GLY A 149 -7.89 -18.29 27.87
CA GLY A 149 -7.97 -18.77 26.48
C GLY A 149 -7.45 -17.82 25.39
N GLY A 150 -7.20 -18.41 24.22
CA GLY A 150 -6.96 -17.79 22.93
C GLY A 150 -6.92 -18.93 21.89
N GLY A 151 -7.49 -18.83 20.69
CA GLY A 151 -7.81 -17.63 19.93
C GLY A 151 -6.96 -17.67 18.66
N GLY A 152 -7.47 -18.35 17.62
CA GLY A 152 -6.66 -18.84 16.49
C GLY A 152 -6.22 -17.78 15.47
N GLY A 153 -5.27 -18.16 14.60
CA GLY A 153 -4.81 -17.36 13.47
C GLY A 153 -4.91 -18.12 12.15
N ARG A 154 -5.39 -17.44 11.10
CA ARG A 154 -5.34 -17.87 9.69
C ARG A 154 -4.26 -17.08 8.96
N GLY A 155 -3.61 -17.69 7.97
CA GLY A 155 -2.60 -17.04 7.13
C GLY A 155 -1.92 -18.01 6.17
N GLY A 156 -2.58 -18.30 5.04
CA GLY A 156 -2.03 -19.01 3.89
C GLY A 156 -2.09 -18.13 2.65
N ASP A 157 -1.19 -18.35 1.71
CA ASP A 157 -1.04 -17.55 0.48
C ASP A 157 -2.22 -17.79 -0.50
N PRO A 158 -3.00 -16.74 -0.86
CA PRO A 158 -4.08 -16.87 -1.83
C PRO A 158 -3.63 -17.32 -3.23
N ALA A 159 -2.41 -16.99 -3.67
CA ALA A 159 -1.91 -17.41 -4.98
C ALA A 159 -1.72 -18.94 -5.04
N GLN A 160 -1.18 -19.52 -3.97
CA GLN A 160 -1.02 -20.97 -3.83
C GLN A 160 -2.38 -21.68 -3.72
N ALA A 161 -3.37 -21.07 -3.07
CA ALA A 161 -4.74 -21.59 -3.02
C ALA A 161 -5.42 -21.59 -4.40
N ASN A 162 -5.25 -20.52 -5.18
CA ASN A 162 -5.81 -20.43 -6.55
C ASN A 162 -5.12 -21.41 -7.51
N ALA A 163 -3.80 -21.56 -7.43
CA ALA A 163 -3.08 -22.57 -8.21
C ALA A 163 -3.52 -24.00 -7.86
N ALA A 164 -3.65 -24.32 -6.55
CA ALA A 164 -4.11 -25.64 -6.12
C ALA A 164 -5.54 -25.95 -6.58
N PHE A 165 -6.44 -24.95 -6.59
CA PHE A 165 -7.81 -25.12 -7.09
C PHE A 165 -7.87 -25.20 -8.62
N ALA A 166 -7.00 -24.46 -9.34
CA ALA A 166 -6.89 -24.54 -10.80
C ALA A 166 -6.36 -25.90 -11.29
N GLU A 167 -5.45 -26.52 -10.53
CA GLU A 167 -5.04 -27.92 -10.75
C GLU A 167 -6.16 -28.90 -10.40
N GLN A 168 -6.91 -28.68 -9.30
CA GLN A 168 -8.04 -29.52 -8.92
C GLN A 168 -9.21 -29.48 -9.93
N LEU A 169 -9.34 -28.43 -10.73
CA LEU A 169 -10.30 -28.39 -11.84
C LEU A 169 -10.01 -29.47 -12.91
N MET A 170 -8.78 -29.97 -13.02
CA MET A 170 -8.43 -31.08 -13.93
C MET A 170 -9.01 -32.44 -13.49
N ASP A 171 -9.57 -32.55 -12.29
CA ASP A 171 -10.34 -33.75 -11.90
C ASP A 171 -11.65 -33.89 -12.70
N PHE A 172 -12.05 -32.85 -13.47
CA PHE A 172 -13.18 -32.86 -14.40
C PHE A 172 -12.78 -33.08 -15.87
N ASP A 173 -11.49 -33.18 -16.20
CA ASP A 173 -11.00 -33.48 -17.55
C ASP A 173 -11.24 -34.98 -17.86
N ASP A 174 -12.46 -35.28 -18.31
CA ASP A 174 -12.98 -36.63 -18.50
C ASP A 174 -12.38 -37.28 -19.76
N ASP A 175 -12.17 -36.49 -20.83
CA ASP A 175 -11.59 -36.98 -22.09
C ASP A 175 -10.06 -36.92 -22.17
N LYS A 176 -9.41 -36.14 -21.29
CA LYS A 176 -7.96 -36.05 -21.04
C LYS A 176 -7.19 -35.34 -22.15
N ASP A 177 -7.81 -34.35 -22.79
CA ASP A 177 -7.14 -33.48 -23.75
C ASP A 177 -6.26 -32.38 -23.10
N GLY A 178 -6.42 -32.14 -21.78
CA GLY A 178 -5.65 -31.17 -21.00
C GLY A 178 -6.30 -29.79 -20.89
N LEU A 179 -7.47 -29.60 -21.49
CA LEU A 179 -8.36 -28.45 -21.38
C LEU A 179 -9.57 -28.84 -20.51
N LEU A 180 -10.53 -27.91 -20.35
CA LEU A 180 -11.83 -28.23 -19.75
C LEU A 180 -12.94 -27.64 -20.60
N SER A 181 -13.77 -28.49 -21.19
CA SER A 181 -14.94 -28.03 -21.94
C SER A 181 -16.09 -27.64 -20.99
N LYS A 182 -17.03 -26.85 -21.50
CA LYS A 182 -18.24 -26.49 -20.74
C LYS A 182 -19.09 -27.70 -20.31
N SER A 183 -19.03 -28.80 -21.06
CA SER A 183 -19.77 -30.04 -20.80
C SER A 183 -19.27 -30.81 -19.58
N GLU A 184 -17.99 -30.67 -19.26
CA GLU A 184 -17.28 -31.45 -18.23
C GLU A 184 -17.39 -30.81 -16.84
N LEU A 185 -17.53 -29.48 -16.80
CA LEU A 185 -17.66 -28.75 -15.56
C LEU A 185 -19.07 -28.87 -14.94
N PRO A 186 -19.20 -28.85 -13.60
CA PRO A 186 -20.50 -28.83 -12.92
C PRO A 186 -21.36 -27.62 -13.29
N GLU A 187 -22.70 -27.81 -13.30
CA GLU A 187 -23.69 -26.81 -13.74
C GLU A 187 -23.57 -25.44 -13.02
N HIS A 188 -23.19 -25.44 -11.74
CA HIS A 188 -22.98 -24.20 -10.97
C HIS A 188 -21.75 -23.40 -11.43
N MET A 189 -20.82 -24.01 -12.18
CA MET A 189 -19.63 -23.39 -12.74
C MET A 189 -19.84 -22.88 -14.17
N HIS A 190 -20.90 -23.32 -14.86
CA HIS A 190 -21.22 -22.90 -16.25
C HIS A 190 -21.44 -21.39 -16.41
N LYS A 191 -21.85 -20.69 -15.35
CA LYS A 191 -21.99 -19.22 -15.34
C LYS A 191 -20.65 -18.49 -15.31
N ALA A 192 -19.63 -19.09 -14.68
CA ALA A 192 -18.28 -18.51 -14.59
C ALA A 192 -17.39 -18.98 -15.76
N PHE A 193 -17.69 -20.12 -16.38
CA PHE A 193 -17.06 -20.61 -17.62
C PHE A 193 -16.98 -19.50 -18.69
N SER A 194 -18.12 -18.93 -19.07
CA SER A 194 -18.20 -17.87 -20.10
C SER A 194 -17.64 -16.50 -19.67
N VAL A 195 -16.96 -16.43 -18.52
CA VAL A 195 -16.21 -15.26 -18.01
C VAL A 195 -14.71 -15.60 -17.81
N ALA A 196 -14.34 -16.88 -17.89
CA ALA A 196 -12.97 -17.37 -17.83
C ALA A 196 -12.43 -17.72 -19.22
N ASP A 197 -13.27 -18.29 -20.10
CA ASP A 197 -13.07 -18.49 -21.53
C ASP A 197 -12.95 -17.12 -22.21
N ALA A 198 -11.71 -16.68 -22.40
CA ALA A 198 -11.34 -15.31 -22.78
C ALA A 198 -11.11 -15.17 -24.28
N ASP A 199 -10.68 -16.23 -24.97
CA ASP A 199 -10.53 -16.27 -26.42
C ASP A 199 -11.75 -16.85 -27.18
N GLN A 200 -12.72 -17.41 -26.44
CA GLN A 200 -13.99 -17.94 -26.94
C GLN A 200 -13.86 -19.21 -27.78
N ASP A 201 -12.83 -20.03 -27.53
CA ASP A 201 -12.64 -21.32 -28.21
C ASP A 201 -13.60 -22.42 -27.72
N GLY A 202 -14.22 -22.24 -26.55
CA GLY A 202 -15.20 -23.15 -25.95
C GLY A 202 -14.65 -24.15 -24.94
N SER A 203 -13.36 -24.05 -24.61
CA SER A 203 -12.62 -24.79 -23.59
C SER A 203 -11.97 -23.83 -22.58
N LEU A 204 -11.18 -24.35 -21.64
CA LEU A 204 -10.38 -23.55 -20.70
C LEU A 204 -8.95 -24.06 -20.60
N ASP A 205 -7.99 -23.21 -20.95
CA ASP A 205 -6.56 -23.50 -20.81
C ASP A 205 -6.05 -23.36 -19.35
N SER A 206 -4.77 -23.65 -19.11
CA SER A 206 -4.16 -23.55 -17.76
C SER A 206 -4.21 -22.14 -17.15
N SER A 207 -4.19 -21.10 -17.98
CA SER A 207 -4.29 -19.70 -17.57
C SER A 207 -5.74 -19.34 -17.20
N GLU A 208 -6.70 -19.80 -18.00
CA GLU A 208 -8.12 -19.53 -17.84
C GLU A 208 -8.73 -20.32 -16.67
N ARG A 209 -8.25 -21.55 -16.41
CA ARG A 209 -8.54 -22.28 -15.17
C ARG A 209 -8.09 -21.51 -13.93
N LEU A 210 -6.96 -20.80 -13.98
CA LEU A 210 -6.51 -19.94 -12.89
C LEU A 210 -7.38 -18.68 -12.74
N VAL A 211 -7.88 -18.12 -13.84
CA VAL A 211 -8.88 -17.05 -13.82
C VAL A 211 -10.18 -17.56 -13.17
N LEU A 212 -10.70 -18.71 -13.59
CA LEU A 212 -11.90 -19.35 -13.03
C LEU A 212 -11.75 -19.61 -11.52
N ALA A 213 -10.61 -20.18 -11.10
CA ALA A 213 -10.27 -20.40 -9.70
C ALA A 213 -10.31 -19.10 -8.88
N SER A 214 -9.68 -18.04 -9.39
CA SER A 214 -9.64 -16.74 -8.73
C SER A 214 -11.00 -16.04 -8.66
N GLN A 215 -11.92 -16.33 -9.56
CA GLN A 215 -13.30 -15.84 -9.53
C GLN A 215 -14.14 -16.63 -8.52
N PHE A 216 -13.98 -17.95 -8.48
CA PHE A 216 -14.64 -18.82 -7.50
C PHE A 216 -14.26 -18.52 -6.06
N GLN A 217 -12.99 -18.18 -5.79
CA GLN A 217 -12.57 -17.74 -4.46
C GLN A 217 -13.11 -16.34 -4.09
N ARG A 218 -13.27 -15.44 -5.08
CA ARG A 218 -13.81 -14.08 -4.86
C ARG A 218 -15.32 -14.05 -4.61
N ASN A 219 -16.09 -14.96 -5.20
CA ASN A 219 -17.56 -14.96 -5.11
C ASN A 219 -18.14 -15.72 -3.90
N GLN A 220 -17.32 -16.31 -3.03
CA GLN A 220 -17.78 -17.01 -1.81
C GLN A 220 -18.25 -16.08 -0.66
N LEU A 221 -18.60 -14.82 -0.97
CA LEU A 221 -19.10 -13.83 0.00
C LEU A 221 -20.44 -13.16 -0.40
N ASN A 222 -21.29 -13.83 -1.19
CA ASN A 222 -22.77 -13.74 -1.06
C ASN A 222 -23.50 -14.63 -2.10
N PRO A 223 -24.39 -15.55 -1.67
CA PRO A 223 -25.40 -16.14 -2.53
C PRO A 223 -26.75 -15.41 -2.35
N THR A 224 -26.94 -14.32 -3.08
CA THR A 224 -28.28 -13.77 -3.37
C THR A 224 -28.33 -13.35 -4.82
N ASP A 225 -29.32 -13.85 -5.56
CA ASP A 225 -29.58 -13.48 -6.95
C ASP A 225 -29.89 -11.97 -7.11
N ASP A 226 -29.87 -11.52 -8.37
CA ASP A 226 -30.21 -10.18 -8.88
C ASP A 226 -29.17 -9.04 -8.75
N ALA A 227 -28.22 -9.02 -9.70
CA ALA A 227 -27.62 -7.79 -10.23
C ALA A 227 -27.28 -7.95 -11.74
N PRO A 228 -27.58 -6.96 -12.61
CA PRO A 228 -27.48 -7.12 -14.06
C PRO A 228 -26.06 -6.92 -14.64
N VAL A 229 -25.78 -7.63 -15.74
CA VAL A 229 -24.54 -7.57 -16.52
C VAL A 229 -24.47 -6.28 -17.34
N ASN A 230 -23.35 -5.56 -17.26
CA ASN A 230 -23.06 -4.40 -18.12
C ASN A 230 -22.28 -4.84 -19.37
N THR A 231 -22.91 -4.80 -20.54
CA THR A 231 -22.28 -5.06 -21.85
C THR A 231 -21.74 -3.75 -22.48
N PRO A 232 -20.75 -3.80 -23.39
CA PRO A 232 -20.09 -2.59 -23.90
C PRO A 232 -20.99 -1.73 -24.79
N ALA A 233 -21.09 -0.43 -24.51
CA ALA A 233 -21.87 0.51 -25.31
C ALA A 233 -21.16 0.91 -26.62
N GLN A 234 -21.75 0.55 -27.75
CA GLN A 234 -21.33 1.01 -29.08
C GLN A 234 -21.79 2.46 -29.36
N ALA A 235 -21.07 3.15 -30.25
CA ALA A 235 -21.27 4.56 -30.58
C ALA A 235 -22.42 4.81 -31.58
N SER A 236 -23.05 5.99 -31.51
CA SER A 236 -23.74 6.69 -32.62
C SER A 236 -24.23 8.11 -32.20
N PRO A 237 -24.63 9.01 -33.13
CA PRO A 237 -24.05 10.36 -33.16
C PRO A 237 -24.97 11.52 -32.69
N ARG A 238 -24.36 12.68 -32.40
CA ARG A 238 -25.09 13.94 -32.13
C ARG A 238 -25.27 14.77 -33.41
N GLY A 239 -26.53 15.02 -33.77
CA GLY A 239 -26.91 15.98 -34.81
C GLY A 239 -26.91 17.44 -34.34
N ALA A 240 -26.94 18.38 -35.29
CA ALA A 240 -26.76 19.81 -35.06
C ALA A 240 -28.05 20.64 -35.27
N GLY A 241 -28.03 21.89 -34.77
CA GLY A 241 -29.04 22.92 -35.00
C GLY A 241 -30.11 23.02 -33.89
N GLN A 242 -30.67 24.17 -33.54
CA GLN A 242 -30.41 25.57 -33.95
C GLN A 242 -30.64 26.50 -32.74
N ARG A 243 -30.03 27.69 -32.73
CA ARG A 243 -30.48 28.81 -31.88
C ARG A 243 -30.53 30.06 -32.74
N GLU A 244 -31.67 30.73 -32.75
CA GLU A 244 -31.86 32.02 -33.42
C GLU A 244 -32.39 33.07 -32.43
N ALA A 245 -32.28 34.35 -32.79
CA ALA A 245 -32.28 35.46 -31.85
C ALA A 245 -33.66 36.05 -31.52
N GLY A 246 -33.78 36.67 -30.34
CA GLY A 246 -34.89 37.53 -29.95
C GLY A 246 -34.37 38.71 -29.12
N GLN A 247 -34.70 39.93 -29.51
CA GLN A 247 -34.06 41.18 -29.04
C GLN A 247 -35.12 42.20 -28.58
N ARG A 248 -34.73 43.14 -27.71
CA ARG A 248 -35.46 44.35 -27.22
C ARG A 248 -36.44 44.09 -26.05
N GLY A 249 -36.58 44.98 -25.07
CA GLY A 249 -35.80 46.21 -24.79
C GLY A 249 -36.47 47.19 -23.80
N ALA A 250 -35.77 48.29 -23.52
CA ALA A 250 -36.20 49.55 -22.84
C ALA A 250 -36.48 49.55 -21.32
N GLY A 251 -36.05 50.63 -20.64
CA GLY A 251 -36.33 50.89 -19.22
C GLY A 251 -35.37 51.89 -18.55
N GLU A 252 -35.43 53.19 -18.89
CA GLU A 252 -34.56 54.24 -18.34
C GLU A 252 -34.92 54.71 -16.90
N ARG A 253 -33.91 55.33 -16.25
CA ARG A 253 -33.89 56.33 -15.15
C ARG A 253 -33.10 55.85 -13.91
N GLY A 254 -32.27 56.66 -13.25
CA GLY A 254 -31.81 58.02 -13.57
C GLY A 254 -31.21 58.76 -12.35
N MET A 255 -29.96 59.24 -12.48
CA MET A 255 -29.28 60.32 -11.74
C MET A 255 -29.31 60.41 -10.20
N GLY A 256 -28.12 60.62 -9.60
CA GLY A 256 -27.98 61.07 -8.20
C GLY A 256 -26.53 61.33 -7.76
N GLN A 257 -25.97 62.52 -8.05
CA GLN A 257 -24.65 62.94 -7.56
C GLN A 257 -24.71 63.55 -6.14
N ARG A 258 -23.64 63.34 -5.35
CA ARG A 258 -23.01 64.18 -4.27
C ARG A 258 -22.21 63.24 -3.35
N GLY A 259 -21.03 63.53 -2.80
CA GLY A 259 -20.16 64.71 -2.92
C GLY A 259 -19.69 65.21 -1.54
N MET A 260 -18.37 65.10 -1.24
CA MET A 260 -17.65 65.69 -0.08
C MET A 260 -17.95 65.06 1.31
N SER A 261 -17.10 65.10 2.36
CA SER A 261 -15.79 65.76 2.59
C SER A 261 -14.93 65.08 3.70
N GLN A 262 -13.67 65.52 3.81
CA GLN A 262 -12.55 65.13 4.69
C GLN A 262 -12.70 65.32 6.23
N ARG A 263 -11.65 64.85 6.94
CA ARG A 263 -11.14 65.16 8.32
C ARG A 263 -11.62 64.22 9.43
N GLY A 264 -10.79 63.81 10.41
CA GLY A 264 -9.32 63.94 10.56
C GLY A 264 -8.82 63.75 12.02
N MET A 265 -7.52 63.43 12.18
CA MET A 265 -6.68 63.49 13.41
C MET A 265 -6.99 62.56 14.61
N GLY A 266 -5.92 62.19 15.36
CA GLY A 266 -6.03 61.63 16.73
C GLY A 266 -4.89 60.68 17.16
N GLU A 267 -3.78 61.22 17.70
CA GLU A 267 -2.70 60.45 18.35
C GLU A 267 -3.08 59.97 19.78
N GLY A 268 -2.35 58.98 20.34
CA GLY A 268 -2.44 58.65 21.77
C GLY A 268 -1.50 57.53 22.25
N ARG A 269 -0.51 57.87 23.08
CA ARG A 269 0.46 56.95 23.73
C ARG A 269 0.05 56.57 25.16
N GLY A 270 0.58 55.44 25.65
CA GLY A 270 0.80 55.16 27.09
C GLY A 270 -0.23 54.20 27.72
N GLY A 271 0.10 53.41 28.74
CA GLY A 271 1.36 53.30 29.48
C GLY A 271 1.43 52.03 30.36
N GLN A 272 2.51 51.88 31.12
CA GLN A 272 2.83 50.68 31.92
C GLN A 272 2.04 50.62 33.25
N GLY A 273 1.83 49.41 33.78
CA GLY A 273 1.35 49.17 35.14
C GLY A 273 1.72 47.76 35.60
N ARG A 274 2.30 47.63 36.80
CA ARG A 274 2.90 46.40 37.33
C ARG A 274 2.38 46.09 38.73
N ASP A 275 2.56 44.83 39.14
CA ASP A 275 2.57 44.32 40.51
C ASP A 275 1.23 44.17 41.27
N GLY A 276 1.11 43.07 42.03
CA GLY A 276 -0.10 42.72 42.81
C GLY A 276 -0.19 41.26 43.28
N LEU A 277 0.81 40.77 44.03
CA LEU A 277 0.75 39.43 44.63
C LEU A 277 -0.22 39.39 45.83
N GLY A 278 -1.14 38.42 45.86
CA GLY A 278 -2.01 38.13 47.01
C GLY A 278 -2.22 36.63 47.22
N ARG A 279 -1.67 36.07 48.31
CA ARG A 279 -1.94 34.69 48.74
C ARG A 279 -3.23 34.64 49.57
N GLY A 280 -4.16 33.76 49.20
CA GLY A 280 -5.26 33.31 50.05
C GLY A 280 -5.17 31.79 50.26
N GLN A 281 -5.43 31.31 51.49
CA GLN A 281 -5.36 29.89 51.85
C GLN A 281 -6.73 29.20 51.79
N GLY A 282 -6.71 27.89 51.52
CA GLY A 282 -7.60 26.93 52.17
C GLY A 282 -8.87 26.52 51.41
N GLY A 283 -9.18 25.22 51.44
CA GLY A 283 -10.44 24.65 50.95
C GLY A 283 -10.23 23.60 49.85
N GLY A 284 -9.94 22.36 50.24
CA GLY A 284 -9.84 21.26 49.28
C GLY A 284 -11.20 20.68 48.90
N GLN A 285 -11.39 20.41 47.61
CA GLN A 285 -12.37 19.43 47.13
C GLN A 285 -11.79 18.64 45.96
N ARG A 286 -11.90 17.31 46.03
CA ARG A 286 -11.50 16.39 44.95
C ARG A 286 -12.53 16.47 43.83
N GLY A 287 -12.28 17.31 42.82
CA GLY A 287 -12.90 17.21 41.50
C GLY A 287 -12.05 16.33 40.60
N GLY A 288 -12.64 15.36 39.91
CA GLY A 288 -11.90 14.37 39.12
C GLY A 288 -11.10 15.01 37.98
N GLN A 289 -9.81 14.68 37.89
CA GLN A 289 -9.03 14.94 36.68
C GLN A 289 -9.60 14.09 35.55
N VAL A 290 -10.40 14.70 34.68
CA VAL A 290 -10.62 14.19 33.33
C VAL A 290 -9.27 14.27 32.62
N SER A 291 -8.56 13.15 32.60
CA SER A 291 -7.35 13.02 31.78
C SER A 291 -7.75 13.19 30.32
N GLN A 292 -7.49 14.37 29.76
CA GLN A 292 -7.43 14.56 28.31
C GLN A 292 -6.23 13.78 27.76
N GLY A 293 -6.39 12.47 27.67
CA GLY A 293 -5.56 11.59 26.88
C GLY A 293 -5.87 11.81 25.40
N GLY A 294 -5.45 12.97 24.86
CA GLY A 294 -5.31 13.13 23.42
C GLY A 294 -4.45 11.99 22.88
N ARG A 295 -4.80 11.46 21.70
CA ARG A 295 -4.10 10.32 21.12
C ARG A 295 -2.62 10.70 20.90
N PRO A 296 -1.67 9.75 20.88
CA PRO A 296 -0.24 10.06 20.77
C PRO A 296 0.21 10.85 19.53
N ARG A 297 -0.71 11.13 18.58
CA ARG A 297 -0.49 11.93 17.38
C ARG A 297 -1.13 13.34 17.42
N ASP A 298 -1.92 13.66 18.44
CA ASP A 298 -2.64 14.95 18.58
C ASP A 298 -1.76 16.05 19.23
N ARG A 299 -0.51 15.70 19.57
CA ARG A 299 0.47 16.63 20.14
C ARG A 299 1.10 17.44 19.01
N VAL A 300 0.79 18.74 18.94
CA VAL A 300 1.41 19.72 18.03
C VAL A 300 2.92 19.53 18.04
N ARG A 301 3.49 19.20 16.89
CA ARG A 301 4.94 19.00 16.71
C ARG A 301 5.58 20.35 16.42
N PRO A 302 6.90 20.54 16.70
CA PRO A 302 7.60 21.77 16.35
C PRO A 302 7.42 22.19 14.88
N ARG A 303 7.41 21.22 13.95
CA ARG A 303 7.12 21.44 12.52
C ARG A 303 5.71 21.97 12.26
N ASP A 304 4.71 21.53 13.05
CA ASP A 304 3.33 22.00 12.89
C ASP A 304 3.22 23.47 13.37
N THR A 305 3.97 23.85 14.40
CA THR A 305 4.13 25.26 14.83
C THR A 305 4.79 26.09 13.74
N GLU A 306 5.95 25.65 13.23
CA GLU A 306 6.71 26.32 12.16
C GLU A 306 5.87 26.50 10.88
N PHE A 307 5.13 25.46 10.47
CA PHE A 307 4.16 25.52 9.36
C PHE A 307 3.06 26.55 9.62
N ASN A 308 2.54 26.60 10.85
CA ASN A 308 1.51 27.55 11.22
C ASN A 308 2.02 28.99 11.26
N GLU A 309 3.28 29.22 11.64
CA GLU A 309 3.94 30.53 11.65
C GLU A 309 4.30 30.99 10.22
N ARG A 310 4.72 30.08 9.34
CA ARG A 310 5.06 30.38 7.93
C ARG A 310 3.86 30.78 7.07
N PHE A 311 2.67 30.22 7.34
CA PHE A 311 1.47 30.43 6.52
C PHE A 311 0.27 30.98 7.33
N PRO A 312 0.36 32.16 7.98
CA PRO A 312 -0.69 32.64 8.87
C PRO A 312 -2.06 32.82 8.17
N VAL A 313 -3.15 32.71 8.93
CA VAL A 313 -4.51 32.97 8.39
C VAL A 313 -4.57 34.42 7.87
N GLY A 314 -5.12 34.60 6.67
CA GLY A 314 -5.18 35.89 5.97
C GLY A 314 -3.96 36.19 5.08
N ALA A 315 -2.91 35.36 5.10
CA ALA A 315 -1.78 35.48 4.19
C ALA A 315 -2.19 35.22 2.73
N GLU A 316 -1.64 35.99 1.79
CA GLU A 316 -1.80 35.81 0.35
C GLU A 316 -0.64 34.99 -0.23
N LEU A 317 -0.89 34.29 -1.32
CA LEU A 317 0.18 33.70 -2.14
C LEU A 317 0.88 34.80 -2.97
N PRO A 318 2.23 34.77 -3.11
CA PRO A 318 2.94 35.69 -3.99
C PRO A 318 2.44 35.65 -5.45
N GLU A 319 2.23 36.82 -6.04
CA GLU A 319 1.76 36.97 -7.43
C GLU A 319 2.71 36.36 -8.49
N SER A 320 3.98 36.14 -8.12
CA SER A 320 4.99 35.49 -8.98
C SER A 320 4.80 33.98 -9.11
N LEU A 321 4.01 33.34 -8.25
CA LEU A 321 3.76 31.90 -8.32
C LEU A 321 2.81 31.58 -9.47
N SER A 322 3.21 30.63 -10.30
CA SER A 322 2.40 30.09 -11.40
C SER A 322 2.20 28.59 -11.23
N VAL A 323 1.11 28.08 -11.79
CA VAL A 323 0.71 26.67 -11.74
C VAL A 323 0.15 26.28 -13.10
N TYR A 324 0.33 25.04 -13.51
CA TYR A 324 -0.46 24.49 -14.61
C TYR A 324 -1.85 24.12 -14.09
N ASN A 325 -2.88 24.71 -14.70
CA ASN A 325 -4.27 24.40 -14.40
C ASN A 325 -4.66 23.01 -14.92
N VAL A 326 -5.94 22.63 -14.73
CA VAL A 326 -6.49 21.34 -15.17
C VAL A 326 -6.42 21.14 -16.69
N ASP A 327 -6.41 22.24 -17.45
CA ASP A 327 -6.31 22.27 -18.92
C ASP A 327 -4.85 22.33 -19.42
N ARG A 328 -3.87 22.25 -18.51
CA ARG A 328 -2.41 22.36 -18.77
C ARG A 328 -1.95 23.72 -19.29
N GLU A 329 -2.71 24.77 -19.03
CA GLU A 329 -2.29 26.14 -19.25
C GLU A 329 -1.51 26.65 -18.03
N LEU A 330 -0.33 27.25 -18.26
CA LEU A 330 0.43 27.90 -17.19
C LEU A 330 -0.25 29.22 -16.83
N VAL A 331 -0.83 29.29 -15.64
CA VAL A 331 -1.56 30.46 -15.13
C VAL A 331 -0.93 30.96 -13.82
N PRO A 332 -1.01 32.27 -13.51
CA PRO A 332 -0.73 32.77 -12.18
C PRO A 332 -1.61 32.07 -11.15
N VAL A 333 -1.06 31.69 -10.00
CA VAL A 333 -1.77 30.84 -9.01
C VAL A 333 -3.08 31.45 -8.54
N ASN A 334 -3.20 32.79 -8.51
CA ASN A 334 -4.43 33.48 -8.13
C ASN A 334 -5.62 33.25 -9.08
N ARG A 335 -5.40 32.73 -10.30
CA ARG A 335 -6.47 32.45 -11.28
C ARG A 335 -7.30 31.20 -11.00
N ILE A 336 -6.84 30.33 -10.09
CA ILE A 336 -7.54 29.10 -9.70
C ILE A 336 -8.60 29.33 -8.61
N PHE A 337 -8.57 30.49 -7.95
CA PHE A 337 -9.48 30.83 -6.83
C PHE A 337 -10.82 31.39 -7.34
N GLN A 338 -11.59 30.54 -8.02
CA GLN A 338 -12.82 30.95 -8.70
C GLN A 338 -14.08 30.79 -7.83
N SER A 339 -14.21 29.67 -7.11
CA SER A 339 -15.26 29.47 -6.10
C SER A 339 -15.10 30.34 -4.85
N LYS A 340 -16.11 30.32 -3.96
CA LYS A 340 -16.09 31.00 -2.66
C LYS A 340 -14.89 30.56 -1.81
N TYR A 341 -14.59 29.26 -1.86
CA TYR A 341 -13.36 28.69 -1.31
C TYR A 341 -12.72 27.71 -2.30
N THR A 342 -11.40 27.53 -2.18
CA THR A 342 -10.63 26.55 -2.97
C THR A 342 -9.72 25.75 -2.04
N VAL A 343 -9.87 24.43 -2.05
CA VAL A 343 -9.02 23.49 -1.31
C VAL A 343 -7.87 23.06 -2.20
N ILE A 344 -6.64 23.16 -1.69
CA ILE A 344 -5.44 22.62 -2.33
C ILE A 344 -4.75 21.65 -1.38
N VAL A 345 -4.53 20.42 -1.84
CA VAL A 345 -3.78 19.38 -1.12
C VAL A 345 -2.56 18.99 -1.93
N GLY A 346 -1.37 19.14 -1.35
CA GLY A 346 -0.11 18.70 -1.98
C GLY A 346 -0.09 17.18 -2.17
N GLY A 347 0.43 16.71 -3.30
CA GLY A 347 0.47 15.28 -3.60
C GLY A 347 1.55 14.89 -4.59
N CYS A 348 1.94 13.62 -4.56
CA CYS A 348 2.73 12.99 -5.59
C CYS A 348 2.59 11.46 -5.49
N LEU A 349 2.87 10.75 -6.59
CA LEU A 349 2.77 9.29 -6.67
C LEU A 349 3.60 8.53 -5.63
N THR A 350 4.61 9.16 -5.02
CA THR A 350 5.56 8.50 -4.13
C THR A 350 5.39 8.80 -2.64
N CYS A 351 4.49 9.71 -2.26
CA CYS A 351 4.26 10.04 -0.85
C CYS A 351 3.27 9.04 -0.21
N PRO A 352 3.67 8.23 0.79
CA PRO A 352 2.74 7.32 1.46
C PRO A 352 1.62 8.06 2.21
N GLU A 353 1.94 9.20 2.83
CA GLU A 353 0.94 10.01 3.54
C GLU A 353 -0.13 10.55 2.58
N PHE A 354 0.24 10.91 1.35
CA PHE A 354 -0.73 11.27 0.30
C PHE A 354 -1.57 10.05 -0.13
N ARG A 355 -0.92 8.92 -0.48
CA ARG A 355 -1.63 7.69 -0.88
C ARG A 355 -2.57 7.15 0.22
N ASN A 356 -2.30 7.43 1.48
CA ASN A 356 -3.17 7.07 2.60
C ASN A 356 -4.36 8.05 2.79
N SER A 357 -4.16 9.35 2.55
CA SER A 357 -5.17 10.38 2.83
C SER A 357 -6.04 10.77 1.65
N TYR A 358 -5.60 10.59 0.40
CA TYR A 358 -6.35 11.01 -0.78
C TYR A 358 -7.81 10.50 -0.82
N PRO A 359 -8.16 9.28 -0.37
CA PRO A 359 -9.55 8.82 -0.38
C PRO A 359 -10.42 9.57 0.64
N GLU A 360 -9.83 10.02 1.76
CA GLU A 360 -10.53 10.89 2.71
C GLU A 360 -10.82 12.27 2.10
N ILE A 361 -9.91 12.79 1.27
CA ILE A 361 -10.08 14.09 0.60
C ILE A 361 -11.12 14.00 -0.51
N GLU A 362 -11.13 12.92 -1.30
CA GLU A 362 -12.17 12.61 -2.28
C GLU A 362 -13.57 12.53 -1.64
N ALA A 363 -13.69 11.87 -0.48
CA ALA A 363 -14.95 11.79 0.27
C ALA A 363 -15.43 13.17 0.74
N VAL A 364 -14.52 14.04 1.18
CA VAL A 364 -14.86 15.43 1.51
C VAL A 364 -15.22 16.23 0.26
N ALA A 365 -14.52 16.07 -0.86
CA ALA A 365 -14.83 16.75 -2.10
C ALA A 365 -16.26 16.44 -2.59
N ARG A 366 -16.68 15.16 -2.52
CA ARG A 366 -18.04 14.73 -2.84
C ARG A 366 -19.11 15.39 -1.97
N ASP A 367 -18.88 15.48 -0.65
CA ASP A 367 -19.85 16.05 0.28
C ASP A 367 -19.97 17.58 0.24
N PHE A 368 -18.97 18.25 -0.34
CA PHE A 368 -18.97 19.71 -0.52
C PHE A 368 -19.19 20.15 -1.98
N GLN A 369 -19.43 19.19 -2.89
CA GLN A 369 -19.73 19.44 -4.30
C GLN A 369 -20.94 20.37 -4.46
N GLY A 370 -20.81 21.39 -5.32
CA GLY A 370 -21.88 22.37 -5.57
C GLY A 370 -22.09 23.41 -4.46
N ARG A 371 -21.31 23.37 -3.36
CA ARG A 371 -21.47 24.27 -2.20
C ARG A 371 -20.53 25.49 -2.24
N GLY A 372 -20.03 25.82 -3.44
CA GLY A 372 -19.08 26.91 -3.67
C GLY A 372 -17.67 26.61 -3.15
N VAL A 373 -17.25 25.35 -3.18
CA VAL A 373 -15.91 24.90 -2.80
C VAL A 373 -15.32 24.11 -3.96
N ASP A 374 -14.21 24.60 -4.53
CA ASP A 374 -13.40 23.85 -5.50
C ASP A 374 -12.36 23.01 -4.75
N PHE A 375 -11.99 21.86 -5.32
CA PHE A 375 -10.97 20.97 -4.77
C PHE A 375 -9.91 20.68 -5.83
N TYR A 376 -8.65 20.72 -5.43
CA TYR A 376 -7.52 20.36 -6.29
C TYR A 376 -6.47 19.56 -5.51
N PHE A 377 -5.93 18.53 -6.15
CA PHE A 377 -4.64 17.98 -5.77
C PHE A 377 -3.53 18.73 -6.52
N LEU A 378 -2.45 19.10 -5.84
CA LEU A 378 -1.29 19.75 -6.46
C LEU A 378 -0.17 18.73 -6.64
N TYR A 379 0.08 18.30 -7.88
CA TYR A 379 1.17 17.39 -8.20
C TYR A 379 2.51 18.12 -8.18
N GLN A 380 3.34 17.76 -7.21
CA GLN A 380 4.69 18.31 -7.00
C GLN A 380 5.76 17.28 -7.38
N SER A 381 7.04 17.68 -7.46
CA SER A 381 8.11 16.69 -7.67
C SER A 381 8.13 15.65 -6.55
N LEU A 382 8.49 14.42 -6.92
CA LEU A 382 8.37 13.23 -6.07
C LEU A 382 9.08 13.43 -4.73
N THR A 383 8.42 13.03 -3.64
CA THR A 383 8.99 13.18 -2.28
C THR A 383 9.91 12.02 -1.93
N HIS A 384 9.53 10.81 -2.36
CA HIS A 384 10.27 9.58 -2.11
C HIS A 384 10.42 8.80 -3.41
N PRO A 385 11.18 9.32 -4.39
CA PRO A 385 11.43 8.62 -5.65
C PRO A 385 11.89 7.18 -5.38
N GLU A 386 11.76 6.33 -6.40
CA GLU A 386 11.96 4.89 -6.37
C GLU A 386 10.83 4.10 -5.68
N ASN A 387 10.03 4.70 -4.78
CA ASN A 387 8.82 4.06 -4.27
C ASN A 387 7.86 3.75 -5.43
N TRP A 388 7.42 2.49 -5.52
CA TRP A 388 6.59 1.97 -6.61
C TRP A 388 7.19 2.20 -8.03
N GLY A 389 8.52 2.32 -8.13
CA GLY A 389 9.26 2.45 -9.40
C GLY A 389 9.41 3.88 -9.92
N PHE A 390 8.62 4.85 -9.45
CA PHE A 390 8.60 6.20 -10.01
C PHE A 390 9.87 7.01 -9.68
N VAL A 391 10.54 7.50 -10.72
CA VAL A 391 11.68 8.45 -10.63
C VAL A 391 11.19 9.84 -11.08
N GLN A 392 11.93 10.89 -10.74
CA GLN A 392 11.55 12.27 -11.08
C GLN A 392 11.33 12.45 -12.59
N PRO A 393 10.31 13.22 -13.00
CA PRO A 393 10.15 13.62 -14.39
C PRO A 393 11.23 14.64 -14.76
N SER A 394 11.85 14.46 -15.93
CA SER A 394 12.90 15.33 -16.46
C SER A 394 12.37 16.43 -17.39
N SER A 395 11.07 16.42 -17.69
CA SER A 395 10.36 17.46 -18.44
C SER A 395 8.94 17.67 -17.93
N ILE A 396 8.28 18.75 -18.37
CA ILE A 396 6.89 19.01 -17.98
C ILE A 396 5.90 18.02 -18.60
N GLU A 397 6.17 17.52 -19.81
CA GLU A 397 5.37 16.48 -20.47
C GLU A 397 5.46 15.14 -19.71
N GLU A 398 6.65 14.79 -19.20
CA GLU A 398 6.82 13.61 -18.33
C GLU A 398 6.07 13.78 -17.01
N ARG A 399 6.04 15.00 -16.46
CA ARG A 399 5.25 15.31 -15.26
C ARG A 399 3.75 15.19 -15.53
N PHE A 400 3.26 15.71 -16.65
CA PHE A 400 1.86 15.54 -17.07
C PHE A 400 1.51 14.06 -17.32
N ALA A 401 2.42 13.28 -17.91
CA ALA A 401 2.21 11.84 -18.08
C ALA A 401 2.12 11.11 -16.72
N GLN A 402 2.94 11.50 -15.73
CA GLN A 402 2.80 11.02 -14.36
C GLN A 402 1.49 11.49 -13.69
N VAL A 403 0.99 12.69 -13.98
CA VAL A 403 -0.29 13.21 -13.45
C VAL A 403 -1.47 12.42 -14.01
N GLU A 404 -1.54 12.19 -15.33
CA GLU A 404 -2.56 11.31 -15.92
C GLU A 404 -2.45 9.89 -15.35
N HIS A 405 -1.23 9.35 -15.23
CA HIS A 405 -1.02 8.01 -14.66
C HIS A 405 -1.43 7.96 -13.18
N ALA A 406 -1.25 9.03 -12.41
CA ALA A 406 -1.75 9.14 -11.05
C ALA A 406 -3.27 9.17 -11.01
N GLN A 407 -3.92 9.89 -11.93
CA GLN A 407 -5.37 9.93 -12.04
C GLN A 407 -5.95 8.54 -12.36
N ASP A 408 -5.35 7.80 -13.29
CA ASP A 408 -5.77 6.44 -13.64
C ASP A 408 -5.52 5.45 -12.51
N LEU A 409 -4.31 5.47 -11.93
CA LEU A 409 -3.87 4.52 -10.89
C LEU A 409 -4.63 4.71 -9.57
N LEU A 410 -4.91 5.97 -9.19
CA LEU A 410 -5.59 6.32 -7.95
C LEU A 410 -7.10 6.53 -8.14
N GLN A 411 -7.59 6.53 -9.38
CA GLN A 411 -9.00 6.76 -9.75
C GLN A 411 -9.58 8.08 -9.17
N THR A 412 -8.77 9.13 -9.10
CA THR A 412 -9.17 10.42 -8.50
C THR A 412 -10.23 11.14 -9.33
N GLN A 413 -11.27 11.64 -8.65
CA GLN A 413 -12.26 12.56 -9.23
C GLN A 413 -11.93 14.02 -8.93
N VAL A 414 -11.21 14.30 -7.83
CA VAL A 414 -10.61 15.61 -7.57
C VAL A 414 -9.56 15.90 -8.65
N PRO A 415 -9.67 17.02 -9.40
CA PRO A 415 -8.75 17.32 -10.48
C PRO A 415 -7.36 17.71 -9.98
N TRP A 416 -6.37 17.50 -10.85
CA TRP A 416 -4.97 17.79 -10.57
C TRP A 416 -4.52 19.13 -11.16
N LEU A 417 -3.92 19.95 -10.31
CA LEU A 417 -3.01 21.03 -10.70
C LEU A 417 -1.59 20.48 -10.77
N THR A 418 -0.73 21.05 -11.61
CA THR A 418 0.67 20.60 -11.75
C THR A 418 1.64 21.73 -11.45
N ASP A 419 2.55 21.52 -10.51
CA ASP A 419 3.66 22.43 -10.21
C ASP A 419 4.62 22.49 -11.43
N PRO A 420 5.08 23.66 -11.89
CA PRO A 420 6.10 23.78 -12.93
C PRO A 420 7.37 22.98 -12.65
N ILE A 421 8.17 22.69 -13.69
CA ILE A 421 9.29 21.75 -13.62
C ILE A 421 10.39 22.17 -12.62
N ASP A 422 10.55 23.48 -12.41
CA ASP A 422 11.41 24.17 -11.45
C ASP A 422 10.85 24.20 -10.00
N ASN A 423 9.64 23.67 -9.80
CA ASN A 423 8.99 23.41 -8.51
C ASN A 423 8.75 24.64 -7.61
N PRO A 424 8.28 25.79 -8.13
CA PRO A 424 8.09 27.01 -7.34
C PRO A 424 7.09 26.81 -6.19
N LEU A 425 6.03 26.01 -6.36
CA LEU A 425 5.06 25.78 -5.30
C LEU A 425 5.61 24.81 -4.25
N LYS A 426 6.33 23.74 -4.64
CA LYS A 426 7.01 22.86 -3.67
C LYS A 426 8.02 23.64 -2.84
N SER A 427 8.82 24.52 -3.45
CA SER A 427 9.78 25.38 -2.75
C SER A 427 9.10 26.42 -1.85
N TYR A 428 7.95 26.95 -2.26
CA TYR A 428 7.15 27.86 -1.43
C TYR A 428 6.49 27.15 -0.23
N PHE A 429 5.95 25.94 -0.42
CA PHE A 429 5.27 25.19 0.65
C PHE A 429 6.21 24.39 1.57
N ALA A 430 7.32 23.86 1.03
CA ALA A 430 8.54 23.28 1.62
C ALA A 430 8.46 22.25 2.77
N LEU A 431 7.62 22.47 3.77
CA LEU A 431 7.68 21.81 5.07
C LEU A 431 7.04 20.41 5.09
N THR A 432 6.00 20.21 4.28
CA THR A 432 5.29 18.92 4.19
C THR A 432 4.79 18.64 2.77
N PRO A 433 4.95 17.40 2.26
CA PRO A 433 4.62 17.01 0.89
C PRO A 433 3.12 16.77 0.65
N ASN A 434 2.34 16.80 1.72
CA ASN A 434 0.89 16.57 1.75
C ASN A 434 0.25 17.59 2.70
N SER A 435 0.68 18.86 2.59
CA SER A 435 0.02 19.98 3.24
C SER A 435 -1.36 20.24 2.63
N GLN A 436 -2.29 20.68 3.45
CA GLN A 436 -3.65 21.02 3.08
C GLN A 436 -3.90 22.50 3.34
N PHE A 437 -4.43 23.21 2.35
CA PHE A 437 -4.81 24.62 2.45
C PHE A 437 -6.25 24.81 1.97
N VAL A 438 -6.95 25.77 2.58
CA VAL A 438 -8.22 26.29 2.09
C VAL A 438 -8.05 27.80 1.89
N PHE A 439 -8.22 28.26 0.66
CA PHE A 439 -8.14 29.67 0.28
C PHE A 439 -9.55 30.25 0.09
N ASP A 440 -9.70 31.56 0.26
CA ASP A 440 -10.87 32.30 -0.23
C ASP A 440 -10.68 32.74 -1.70
N GLN A 441 -11.74 33.31 -2.29
CA GLN A 441 -11.74 33.83 -3.67
C GLN A 441 -10.71 34.96 -3.92
N SER A 442 -10.12 35.55 -2.88
CA SER A 442 -9.02 36.53 -3.02
C SER A 442 -7.63 35.89 -2.93
N GLY A 443 -7.54 34.57 -2.73
CA GLY A 443 -6.29 33.84 -2.56
C GLY A 443 -5.68 33.93 -1.16
N LYS A 444 -6.48 34.32 -0.15
CA LYS A 444 -6.02 34.34 1.24
C LYS A 444 -6.21 32.99 1.93
N VAL A 445 -5.23 32.56 2.71
CA VAL A 445 -5.31 31.35 3.54
C VAL A 445 -6.41 31.52 4.60
N VAL A 446 -7.47 30.73 4.51
CA VAL A 446 -8.57 30.68 5.49
C VAL A 446 -8.30 29.61 6.54
N THR A 447 -7.99 28.39 6.10
CA THR A 447 -7.51 27.31 6.99
C THR A 447 -6.33 26.58 6.36
N ARG A 448 -5.58 25.85 7.19
CA ARG A 448 -4.42 25.07 6.78
C ARG A 448 -4.17 23.91 7.74
N SER A 449 -3.50 22.88 7.26
CA SER A 449 -2.93 21.81 8.07
C SER A 449 -1.59 21.38 7.46
N SER A 450 -0.61 21.13 8.30
CA SER A 450 0.68 20.56 7.89
C SER A 450 0.51 19.18 7.24
N TRP A 451 -0.56 18.46 7.57
CA TRP A 451 -0.90 17.16 6.98
C TRP A 451 -2.38 17.09 6.63
N ALA A 452 -2.69 16.71 5.39
CA ALA A 452 -4.06 16.52 4.92
C ALA A 452 -4.76 15.39 5.69
N ARG A 453 -5.98 15.66 6.15
CA ARG A 453 -6.89 14.68 6.80
C ARG A 453 -8.33 15.10 6.55
N GLY A 454 -9.14 14.20 5.99
CA GLY A 454 -10.52 14.49 5.62
C GLY A 454 -11.36 14.92 6.82
N SER A 455 -11.13 14.38 8.02
CA SER A 455 -11.82 14.81 9.24
C SER A 455 -11.62 16.29 9.57
N SER A 456 -10.37 16.77 9.58
CA SER A 456 -10.05 18.18 9.87
C SER A 456 -10.43 19.12 8.73
N LEU A 457 -10.37 18.65 7.47
CA LEU A 457 -10.84 19.41 6.31
C LEU A 457 -12.36 19.59 6.36
N ARG A 458 -13.09 18.50 6.62
CA ARG A 458 -14.54 18.48 6.79
C ARG A 458 -14.98 19.45 7.88
N GLU A 459 -14.43 19.36 9.08
CA GLU A 459 -14.74 20.28 10.19
C GLU A 459 -14.50 21.74 9.80
N SER A 460 -13.38 22.03 9.12
CA SER A 460 -13.07 23.38 8.61
C SER A 460 -14.12 23.88 7.62
N LEU A 461 -14.52 23.05 6.65
CA LEU A 461 -15.50 23.43 5.62
C LEU A 461 -16.93 23.50 6.18
N GLU A 462 -17.29 22.65 7.16
CA GLU A 462 -18.57 22.73 7.87
C GLU A 462 -18.75 24.11 8.55
N ALA A 463 -17.68 24.69 9.10
CA ALA A 463 -17.70 26.03 9.68
C ALA A 463 -17.82 27.15 8.64
N LEU A 464 -17.36 26.94 7.40
CA LEU A 464 -17.28 27.97 6.34
C LEU A 464 -18.47 28.00 5.37
N VAL A 465 -19.09 26.84 5.11
CA VAL A 465 -20.25 26.72 4.21
C VAL A 465 -21.44 25.94 4.82
N GLY A 466 -21.33 25.48 6.06
CA GLY A 466 -22.35 24.69 6.76
C GLY A 466 -22.17 23.19 6.57
N LYS A 467 -22.95 22.37 7.29
CA LYS A 467 -22.87 20.90 7.20
C LYS A 467 -23.48 20.36 5.90
N PRO A 468 -22.87 19.35 5.25
CA PRO A 468 -23.53 18.52 4.24
C PRO A 468 -24.75 17.79 4.81
N GLU A 469 -25.71 17.43 3.94
CA GLU A 469 -26.88 16.62 4.32
C GLU A 469 -26.52 15.15 4.52
N THR A 470 -25.60 14.64 3.70
CA THR A 470 -25.05 13.29 3.75
C THR A 470 -23.53 13.34 3.89
N LEU A 471 -22.94 12.33 4.52
CA LEU A 471 -21.48 12.19 4.63
C LEU A 471 -21.04 10.93 3.90
N THR A 472 -20.20 11.10 2.88
CA THR A 472 -19.55 10.02 2.13
C THR A 472 -18.47 9.37 3.01
N THR A 473 -18.46 8.05 3.09
CA THR A 473 -17.34 7.28 3.68
C THR A 473 -16.29 6.92 2.63
N VAL A 474 -15.07 6.59 3.08
CA VAL A 474 -13.99 6.17 2.16
C VAL A 474 -14.34 4.84 1.49
N GLU A 475 -15.03 3.97 2.22
CA GLU A 475 -15.51 2.66 1.78
C GLU A 475 -16.53 2.79 0.63
N GLU A 476 -17.43 3.78 0.67
CA GLU A 476 -18.41 4.05 -0.41
C GLU A 476 -17.78 4.49 -1.74
N LEU A 477 -16.54 4.99 -1.72
CA LEU A 477 -15.84 5.40 -2.94
C LEU A 477 -15.12 4.23 -3.63
N ASN A 478 -14.88 3.12 -2.93
CA ASN A 478 -14.17 1.94 -3.44
C ASN A 478 -12.82 2.26 -4.14
N LEU A 479 -12.11 3.29 -3.67
CA LEU A 479 -10.87 3.77 -4.31
C LEU A 479 -9.67 2.84 -4.04
N PRO A 480 -8.71 2.72 -4.99
CA PRO A 480 -7.53 1.88 -4.85
C PRO A 480 -6.70 2.16 -3.59
N ARG A 481 -6.47 1.13 -2.77
CA ARG A 481 -5.62 1.20 -1.57
C ARG A 481 -4.24 0.59 -1.87
N PHE A 482 -3.18 1.32 -1.52
CA PHE A 482 -1.79 0.91 -1.77
C PHE A 482 -1.08 0.61 -0.46
N GLU A 483 -0.96 -0.66 -0.11
CA GLU A 483 -0.14 -1.06 1.01
C GLU A 483 1.35 -0.85 0.71
N ARG A 484 2.15 -0.70 1.77
CA ARG A 484 3.61 -0.59 1.64
C ARG A 484 4.23 -1.97 1.46
N HIS A 485 4.04 -2.55 0.27
CA HIS A 485 4.76 -3.73 -0.16
C HIS A 485 6.26 -3.43 -0.21
N LEU A 486 7.00 -4.01 0.72
CA LEU A 486 8.46 -4.13 0.64
C LEU A 486 8.75 -5.53 0.09
N THR A 487 9.31 -5.62 -1.10
CA THR A 487 9.83 -6.89 -1.65
C THR A 487 10.79 -7.50 -0.62
N PRO A 488 10.52 -8.70 -0.08
CA PRO A 488 11.45 -9.40 0.79
C PRO A 488 12.79 -9.62 0.10
N THR A 489 13.90 -9.55 0.85
CA THR A 489 15.25 -9.72 0.26
C THR A 489 15.44 -11.06 -0.44
N SER A 490 14.66 -12.08 -0.08
CA SER A 490 14.62 -13.40 -0.74
C SER A 490 13.95 -13.40 -2.13
N GLU A 491 13.16 -12.38 -2.46
CA GLU A 491 12.45 -12.23 -3.74
C GLU A 491 13.15 -11.21 -4.67
N MET A 492 14.23 -10.57 -4.19
CA MET A 492 14.99 -9.60 -4.96
C MET A 492 15.92 -10.32 -5.95
N LEU A 493 15.77 -10.04 -7.24
CA LEU A 493 16.58 -10.63 -8.30
C LEU A 493 18.00 -10.02 -8.39
N VAL A 494 18.19 -8.81 -7.83
CA VAL A 494 19.45 -8.05 -7.87
C VAL A 494 19.76 -7.52 -6.46
N GLU A 495 21.00 -7.70 -6.01
CA GLU A 495 21.48 -7.07 -4.77
C GLU A 495 21.56 -5.55 -4.95
N ARG A 496 21.03 -4.79 -3.98
CA ARG A 496 21.03 -3.31 -4.07
C ARG A 496 22.37 -2.73 -3.66
N VAL A 497 22.82 -1.74 -4.43
CA VAL A 497 24.09 -1.05 -4.17
C VAL A 497 23.95 -0.19 -2.91
N SER A 498 24.75 -0.52 -1.90
CA SER A 498 24.86 0.30 -0.68
C SER A 498 25.78 1.50 -0.95
N VAL A 499 25.34 2.69 -0.54
CA VAL A 499 26.16 3.91 -0.51
C VAL A 499 26.55 4.17 0.94
N GLU A 500 27.79 4.57 1.20
CA GLU A 500 28.24 4.97 2.54
C GLU A 500 27.89 6.45 2.81
N GLY A 501 27.42 6.76 4.02
CA GLY A 501 27.04 8.13 4.39
C GLY A 501 25.74 8.62 3.72
N LYS A 502 25.58 9.95 3.62
CA LYS A 502 24.46 10.60 2.90
C LYS A 502 24.77 10.55 1.40
N ALA A 503 23.89 9.92 0.63
CA ALA A 503 23.88 10.09 -0.82
C ALA A 503 23.17 11.40 -1.17
N VAL A 504 23.83 12.30 -1.90
CA VAL A 504 23.33 13.60 -2.33
C VAL A 504 22.77 13.46 -3.76
N PRO A 505 21.48 13.74 -4.01
CA PRO A 505 20.93 13.63 -5.36
C PRO A 505 21.48 14.71 -6.28
N LEU A 506 21.92 14.31 -7.46
CA LEU A 506 22.46 15.22 -8.46
C LEU A 506 21.39 15.66 -9.46
N ARG A 507 21.50 16.90 -9.94
CA ARG A 507 20.68 17.36 -11.07
C ARG A 507 20.96 16.54 -12.32
N VAL A 508 19.90 16.12 -12.99
CA VAL A 508 19.93 15.25 -14.17
C VAL A 508 18.88 15.67 -15.20
N GLU A 509 19.27 15.66 -16.47
CA GLU A 509 18.39 15.90 -17.61
C GLU A 509 18.48 14.73 -18.59
N SER A 510 17.34 14.30 -19.12
CA SER A 510 17.28 13.29 -20.19
C SER A 510 17.64 13.94 -21.52
N GLY A 511 18.58 13.36 -22.27
CA GLY A 511 18.99 13.85 -23.58
C GLY A 511 17.87 13.76 -24.63
N GLY A 512 17.92 14.66 -25.62
CA GLY A 512 16.94 14.76 -26.70
C GLY A 512 15.66 15.50 -26.29
N LYS A 513 14.68 15.58 -27.20
CA LYS A 513 13.39 16.25 -26.93
C LYS A 513 12.43 15.29 -26.23
N SER A 514 11.62 15.85 -25.31
CA SER A 514 10.48 15.14 -24.73
C SER A 514 9.37 14.92 -25.77
N ASN A 515 8.56 13.89 -25.56
CA ASN A 515 7.43 13.56 -26.43
C ASN A 515 6.13 14.14 -25.86
N PRO A 516 5.10 14.37 -26.69
CA PRO A 516 3.78 14.73 -26.20
C PRO A 516 3.24 13.64 -25.26
N VAL A 517 2.42 14.06 -24.29
CA VAL A 517 1.86 13.20 -23.23
C VAL A 517 1.19 11.94 -23.79
N SER A 518 0.45 12.07 -24.91
CA SER A 518 -0.20 10.94 -25.59
C SER A 518 0.78 9.86 -26.09
N ALA A 519 2.01 10.22 -26.45
CA ALA A 519 3.05 9.29 -26.83
C ALA A 519 3.83 8.73 -25.61
N LEU A 520 3.88 9.48 -24.50
CA LEU A 520 4.42 9.01 -23.22
C LEU A 520 3.45 8.09 -22.47
N ARG A 521 2.15 8.15 -22.78
CA ARG A 521 1.11 7.23 -22.26
C ARG A 521 0.79 6.06 -23.19
N SER A 522 1.35 6.03 -24.40
CA SER A 522 1.17 4.89 -25.29
C SER A 522 1.98 3.69 -24.82
N ILE A 523 1.33 2.54 -24.78
CA ILE A 523 1.92 1.21 -24.55
C ILE A 523 2.54 0.62 -25.82
N ASP A 524 2.41 1.28 -26.97
CA ASP A 524 3.12 0.93 -28.19
C ASP A 524 4.57 1.43 -28.16
N PHE A 525 5.46 0.73 -28.89
CA PHE A 525 6.86 1.15 -28.95
C PHE A 525 7.04 2.47 -29.71
N ASN A 526 7.75 3.40 -29.09
CA ASN A 526 8.22 4.63 -29.71
C ASN A 526 9.73 4.79 -29.43
N SER A 527 10.54 4.80 -30.48
CA SER A 527 12.01 4.95 -30.37
C SER A 527 12.46 6.25 -29.72
N SER A 528 11.59 7.27 -29.70
CA SER A 528 11.86 8.56 -29.06
C SER A 528 11.47 8.58 -27.59
N ASN A 529 10.82 7.55 -27.02
CA ASN A 529 10.48 7.51 -25.60
C ASN A 529 11.71 7.27 -24.70
N ARG A 530 11.55 7.51 -23.40
CA ARG A 530 12.61 7.39 -22.38
C ARG A 530 12.20 6.34 -21.36
N TYR A 531 12.21 5.07 -21.76
CA TYR A 531 11.72 3.95 -20.95
C TYR A 531 12.54 3.73 -19.67
N ALA A 532 13.83 4.07 -19.67
CA ALA A 532 14.63 4.11 -18.46
C ALA A 532 14.75 5.54 -17.91
N LYS A 533 14.68 5.69 -16.58
CA LYS A 533 15.02 6.91 -15.84
C LYS A 533 16.29 6.69 -15.05
N LEU A 534 17.14 7.70 -14.97
CA LEU A 534 18.35 7.71 -14.14
C LEU A 534 18.09 8.55 -12.89
N ARG A 535 18.42 8.01 -11.71
CA ARG A 535 18.68 8.77 -10.49
C ARG A 535 20.18 8.72 -10.18
N PRO A 536 20.94 9.79 -10.42
CA PRO A 536 22.31 9.91 -9.96
C PRO A 536 22.35 10.45 -8.53
N GLU A 537 23.17 9.86 -7.67
CA GLU A 537 23.46 10.38 -6.34
C GLU A 537 24.98 10.32 -6.07
N ALA A 538 25.56 11.34 -5.47
CA ALA A 538 26.98 11.43 -5.13
C ALA A 538 27.20 11.20 -3.63
N ASP A 539 28.39 10.75 -3.22
CA ASP A 539 28.81 10.92 -1.84
C ASP A 539 29.21 12.39 -1.55
N GLN A 540 29.30 12.73 -0.26
CA GLN A 540 29.63 14.10 0.17
C GLN A 540 31.02 14.55 -0.32
N SER A 541 31.98 13.63 -0.46
CA SER A 541 33.34 13.93 -0.93
C SER A 541 33.34 14.36 -2.40
N LEU A 542 32.54 13.71 -3.24
CA LEU A 542 32.41 14.04 -4.65
C LEU A 542 31.78 15.42 -4.86
N ILE A 543 30.77 15.76 -4.05
CA ILE A 543 30.17 17.11 -4.04
C ILE A 543 31.21 18.17 -3.66
N GLU A 544 31.92 17.97 -2.55
CA GLU A 544 32.80 18.99 -1.97
C GLU A 544 34.16 19.14 -2.70
N THR A 545 34.65 18.08 -3.34
CA THR A 545 36.04 18.04 -3.86
C THR A 545 36.15 17.63 -5.33
N GLY A 546 35.05 17.26 -6.00
CA GLY A 546 35.10 16.64 -7.33
C GLY A 546 35.70 15.23 -7.34
N THR A 547 35.91 14.62 -6.16
CA THR A 547 36.49 13.28 -6.01
C THR A 547 35.75 12.45 -4.96
N GLY A 548 35.23 11.29 -5.36
CA GLY A 548 34.44 10.41 -4.51
C GLY A 548 33.65 9.38 -5.31
N LYS A 549 32.58 8.82 -4.71
CA LYS A 549 31.67 7.86 -5.35
C LYS A 549 30.48 8.55 -6.01
N LEU A 550 30.15 8.07 -7.21
CA LEU A 550 28.91 8.36 -7.92
C LEU A 550 28.08 7.07 -8.02
N TYR A 551 26.86 7.10 -7.48
CA TYR A 551 25.82 6.09 -7.65
C TYR A 551 24.97 6.43 -8.88
N LEU A 552 24.72 5.43 -9.73
CA LEU A 552 23.82 5.51 -10.88
C LEU A 552 22.72 4.46 -10.73
N GLY A 553 21.49 4.89 -10.42
CA GLY A 553 20.32 4.01 -10.35
C GLY A 553 19.43 4.15 -11.57
N PHE A 554 19.40 3.16 -12.46
CA PHE A 554 18.46 3.11 -13.58
C PHE A 554 17.21 2.30 -13.24
N ARG A 555 16.03 2.84 -13.56
CA ARG A 555 14.71 2.21 -13.33
C ARG A 555 13.86 2.31 -14.59
N GLN A 556 13.05 1.30 -14.90
CA GLN A 556 12.02 1.47 -15.94
C GLN A 556 10.96 2.46 -15.44
N ASP A 557 10.43 3.29 -16.34
CA ASP A 557 9.34 4.22 -16.05
C ASP A 557 8.00 3.48 -16.04
N PRO A 558 7.28 3.37 -14.90
CA PRO A 558 5.99 2.68 -14.85
C PRO A 558 4.93 3.31 -15.75
N VAL A 559 5.08 4.60 -16.10
CA VAL A 559 4.15 5.31 -17.00
C VAL A 559 4.18 4.74 -18.42
N LEU A 560 5.34 4.21 -18.85
CA LEU A 560 5.58 3.68 -20.20
C LEU A 560 5.38 2.17 -20.32
N GLY A 561 5.10 1.46 -19.22
CA GLY A 561 4.73 0.03 -19.23
C GLY A 561 5.78 -0.92 -19.81
N ALA A 562 7.07 -0.55 -19.80
CA ALA A 562 8.16 -1.39 -20.29
C ALA A 562 8.91 -2.08 -19.14
N SER A 563 9.41 -3.28 -19.41
CA SER A 563 10.30 -4.04 -18.55
C SER A 563 11.67 -4.27 -19.20
N TRP A 564 12.65 -4.64 -18.37
CA TRP A 564 13.94 -5.14 -18.87
C TRP A 564 13.76 -6.51 -19.52
N ASN A 565 14.52 -6.80 -20.56
CA ASN A 565 14.70 -8.15 -21.10
C ASN A 565 16.11 -8.65 -20.74
N ASN A 566 16.19 -9.75 -19.97
CA ASN A 566 17.47 -10.34 -19.55
C ASN A 566 17.95 -11.48 -20.46
N LEU A 567 17.10 -11.99 -21.36
CA LEU A 567 17.52 -12.95 -22.39
C LEU A 567 18.49 -12.29 -23.38
N ALA A 568 18.29 -11.01 -23.67
CA ALA A 568 19.16 -10.17 -24.50
C ALA A 568 20.50 -9.82 -23.80
N SER A 569 21.26 -8.91 -24.40
CA SER A 569 22.43 -8.30 -23.76
C SER A 569 21.98 -7.49 -22.53
N PRO A 570 22.62 -7.66 -21.35
CA PRO A 570 22.30 -6.86 -20.17
C PRO A 570 22.46 -5.36 -20.43
N PRO A 571 21.68 -4.49 -19.74
CA PRO A 571 21.85 -3.05 -19.81
C PRO A 571 23.30 -2.60 -19.56
N GLU A 572 23.89 -1.91 -20.53
CA GLU A 572 25.28 -1.41 -20.50
C GLU A 572 25.27 0.13 -20.43
N TYR A 573 26.01 0.69 -19.48
CA TYR A 573 26.24 2.13 -19.39
C TYR A 573 27.65 2.53 -19.85
N LYS A 574 27.78 3.76 -20.35
CA LYS A 574 29.03 4.42 -20.68
C LYS A 574 29.01 5.86 -20.21
N ILE A 575 30.02 6.25 -19.44
CA ILE A 575 30.22 7.61 -18.94
C ILE A 575 31.25 8.31 -19.84
N VAL A 576 30.95 9.56 -20.19
CA VAL A 576 31.85 10.47 -20.92
C VAL A 576 31.86 11.79 -20.17
N VAL A 577 33.06 12.29 -19.86
CA VAL A 577 33.27 13.53 -19.11
C VAL A 577 34.62 14.13 -19.53
N GLU A 578 34.71 15.44 -19.57
CA GLU A 578 35.95 16.18 -19.83
C GLU A 578 36.58 16.62 -18.50
N GLY A 579 37.91 16.72 -18.44
CA GLY A 579 38.66 17.05 -17.22
C GLY A 579 38.74 15.93 -16.15
N ALA A 580 37.67 15.16 -15.96
CA ALA A 580 37.57 14.15 -14.91
C ALA A 580 38.02 12.74 -15.34
N THR A 581 38.38 11.91 -14.36
CA THR A 581 38.59 10.46 -14.54
C THR A 581 37.46 9.68 -13.86
N VAL A 582 36.86 8.72 -14.57
CA VAL A 582 35.80 7.84 -14.03
C VAL A 582 36.21 6.38 -14.15
N SER A 583 36.01 5.60 -13.08
CA SER A 583 36.42 4.20 -13.00
C SER A 583 35.36 3.34 -12.28
N PRO A 584 34.79 2.31 -12.93
CA PRO A 584 34.87 2.05 -14.37
C PRO A 584 34.05 3.08 -15.17
N ALA A 585 34.57 3.53 -16.32
CA ALA A 585 33.83 4.42 -17.23
C ALA A 585 32.74 3.69 -18.04
N THR A 586 32.75 2.36 -18.06
CA THR A 586 31.78 1.49 -18.75
C THR A 586 31.48 0.28 -17.88
N GLY A 587 30.20 -0.11 -17.79
CA GLY A 587 29.80 -1.31 -17.05
C GLY A 587 28.45 -1.83 -17.50
N HIS A 588 28.16 -3.09 -17.18
CA HIS A 588 26.90 -3.75 -17.54
C HIS A 588 26.24 -4.33 -16.30
N ALA A 589 24.91 -4.42 -16.33
CA ALA A 589 24.13 -5.06 -15.28
C ALA A 589 24.44 -6.56 -15.18
N GLN A 590 24.23 -7.14 -13.99
CA GLN A 590 24.24 -8.58 -13.80
C GLN A 590 23.24 -9.26 -14.76
N ARG A 591 23.67 -10.34 -15.43
CA ARG A 591 22.78 -11.21 -16.20
C ARG A 591 21.87 -11.98 -15.25
N LEU A 592 20.57 -11.98 -15.54
CA LEU A 592 19.56 -12.71 -14.78
C LEU A 592 18.95 -13.82 -15.63
N GLU A 593 18.57 -14.93 -14.98
CA GLU A 593 18.00 -16.11 -15.64
C GLU A 593 16.46 -16.02 -15.79
N VAL A 594 15.82 -14.95 -15.30
CA VAL A 594 14.40 -14.67 -15.55
C VAL A 594 14.24 -13.88 -16.83
N GLU A 595 13.23 -14.20 -17.65
CA GLU A 595 13.00 -13.59 -18.97
C GLU A 595 13.00 -12.05 -18.93
N SER A 596 12.29 -11.48 -17.95
CA SER A 596 12.05 -10.04 -17.82
C SER A 596 11.79 -9.63 -16.37
N ASP A 597 12.16 -8.41 -15.99
CA ASP A 597 11.86 -7.85 -14.66
C ASP A 597 11.81 -6.31 -14.68
N ASN A 598 11.52 -5.72 -13.51
CA ASN A 598 11.54 -4.27 -13.26
C ASN A 598 12.48 -3.88 -12.10
N GLU A 599 13.42 -4.75 -11.70
CA GLU A 599 14.44 -4.43 -10.70
C GLU A 599 15.38 -3.34 -11.22
N PRO A 600 15.92 -2.47 -10.36
CA PRO A 600 16.81 -1.41 -10.80
C PRO A 600 18.16 -1.96 -11.23
N ARG A 601 18.81 -1.22 -12.13
CA ARG A 601 20.20 -1.45 -12.52
C ARG A 601 21.04 -0.39 -11.85
N GLU A 602 21.67 -0.79 -10.74
CA GLU A 602 22.36 0.10 -9.82
C GLU A 602 23.87 -0.09 -9.96
N PHE A 603 24.61 1.01 -10.05
CA PHE A 603 26.06 1.00 -10.24
C PHE A 603 26.73 2.00 -9.31
N LEU A 604 27.95 1.69 -8.86
CA LEU A 604 28.81 2.60 -8.10
C LEU A 604 30.12 2.77 -8.87
N VAL A 605 30.50 4.02 -9.15
CA VAL A 605 31.74 4.35 -9.86
C VAL A 605 32.57 5.34 -9.04
N ASP A 606 33.89 5.25 -9.17
CA ASP A 606 34.84 6.23 -8.65
C ASP A 606 35.00 7.38 -9.64
N VAL A 607 34.85 8.61 -9.17
CA VAL A 607 35.08 9.84 -9.94
C VAL A 607 36.22 10.62 -9.30
N LYS A 608 37.11 11.21 -10.12
CA LYS A 608 38.25 12.03 -9.68
C LYS A 608 38.40 13.26 -10.56
N GLY A 609 38.55 14.43 -9.94
CA GLY A 609 38.77 15.69 -10.65
C GLY A 609 37.58 16.12 -11.52
N TRP A 610 36.35 15.88 -11.08
CA TRP A 610 35.17 16.43 -11.74
C TRP A 610 34.92 17.85 -11.26
N ASP A 611 35.18 18.83 -12.12
CA ASP A 611 35.02 20.25 -11.82
C ASP A 611 33.55 20.68 -11.74
N GLU A 612 33.31 21.85 -11.14
CA GLU A 612 31.96 22.42 -10.97
C GLU A 612 31.44 23.01 -12.28
N GLY A 613 30.15 22.82 -12.57
CA GLY A 613 29.51 23.29 -13.81
C GLY A 613 29.78 22.40 -15.04
N GLU A 614 30.87 21.63 -15.06
CA GLU A 614 31.15 20.69 -16.14
C GLU A 614 30.17 19.50 -16.14
N PRO A 615 29.51 19.18 -17.26
CA PRO A 615 28.55 18.08 -17.33
C PRO A 615 29.24 16.72 -17.49
N LEU A 616 28.65 15.70 -16.85
CA LEU A 616 28.99 14.29 -17.03
C LEU A 616 27.87 13.63 -17.85
N LEU A 617 28.21 13.08 -19.02
CA LEU A 617 27.27 12.40 -19.90
C LEU A 617 27.21 10.91 -19.56
N VAL A 618 26.02 10.42 -19.23
CA VAL A 618 25.74 9.00 -18.98
C VAL A 618 24.91 8.44 -20.13
N LYS A 619 25.49 7.51 -20.89
CA LYS A 619 24.79 6.77 -21.95
C LYS A 619 24.39 5.40 -21.43
N ILE A 620 23.23 4.90 -21.82
CA ILE A 620 22.79 3.53 -21.54
C ILE A 620 22.22 2.89 -22.81
N GLN A 621 22.64 1.65 -23.07
CA GLN A 621 22.13 0.76 -24.11
C GLN A 621 21.44 -0.43 -23.43
N TYR A 622 20.19 -0.68 -23.76
CA TYR A 622 19.40 -1.78 -23.19
C TYR A 622 18.28 -2.22 -24.13
N PHE A 623 17.48 -3.19 -23.71
CA PHE A 623 16.26 -3.59 -24.39
C PHE A 623 15.05 -3.25 -23.52
N ALA A 624 14.13 -2.44 -24.07
CA ALA A 624 12.82 -2.15 -23.49
C ALA A 624 11.80 -3.09 -24.12
N CYS A 625 10.99 -3.76 -23.31
CA CYS A 625 10.04 -4.77 -23.81
C CYS A 625 8.69 -4.68 -23.08
N ASN A 626 7.60 -4.97 -23.78
CA ASN A 626 6.25 -5.03 -23.21
C ASN A 626 5.62 -6.35 -23.68
N LYS A 627 5.24 -7.19 -22.72
CA LYS A 627 4.69 -8.54 -23.01
C LYS A 627 3.28 -8.48 -23.58
N GLU A 628 2.42 -7.63 -23.02
CA GLU A 628 1.02 -7.45 -23.45
C GLU A 628 0.90 -7.03 -24.92
N LYS A 629 1.90 -6.35 -25.46
CA LYS A 629 1.99 -5.92 -26.86
C LYS A 629 3.00 -6.70 -27.70
N GLY A 630 3.65 -7.72 -27.13
CA GLY A 630 4.59 -8.59 -27.85
C GLY A 630 5.78 -7.89 -28.49
N TRP A 631 6.18 -6.69 -28.02
CA TRP A 631 7.31 -5.96 -28.57
C TRP A 631 8.50 -5.92 -27.62
N CYS A 632 9.69 -5.98 -28.20
CA CYS A 632 10.95 -5.97 -27.46
C CYS A 632 12.01 -5.34 -28.36
N LYS A 633 12.57 -4.19 -27.94
CA LYS A 633 13.32 -3.29 -28.83
C LYS A 633 14.57 -2.74 -28.13
N SER A 634 15.65 -2.64 -28.89
CA SER A 634 16.88 -1.96 -28.45
C SER A 634 16.62 -0.46 -28.30
N VAL A 635 17.04 0.11 -27.18
CA VAL A 635 16.93 1.54 -26.86
C VAL A 635 18.27 2.06 -26.40
N GLN A 636 18.67 3.22 -26.93
CA GLN A 636 19.77 4.02 -26.42
C GLN A 636 19.22 5.29 -25.78
N GLN A 637 19.69 5.61 -24.58
CA GLN A 637 19.42 6.87 -23.92
C GLN A 637 20.73 7.54 -23.51
N GLU A 638 20.70 8.87 -23.48
CA GLU A 638 21.74 9.74 -22.95
C GLU A 638 21.11 10.56 -21.83
N PHE A 639 21.87 10.83 -20.78
CA PHE A 639 21.54 11.73 -19.69
C PHE A 639 22.71 12.67 -19.46
N THR A 640 22.41 13.92 -19.13
CA THR A 640 23.40 14.88 -18.66
C THR A 640 23.25 15.00 -17.15
N VAL A 641 24.35 14.85 -16.41
CA VAL A 641 24.39 14.94 -14.95
C VAL A 641 25.35 16.08 -14.57
N TRP A 642 24.98 16.88 -13.57
CA TRP A 642 25.83 17.95 -13.05
C TRP A 642 26.21 17.71 -11.59
N ARG A 643 27.32 18.30 -11.16
CA ARG A 643 27.88 18.16 -9.81
C ARG A 643 27.23 19.10 -8.78
N ASP A 644 25.93 19.36 -8.92
CA ASP A 644 25.11 20.19 -8.02
C ASP A 644 23.94 19.39 -7.41
N GLU A 645 23.58 19.69 -6.16
CA GLU A 645 22.47 19.02 -5.44
C GLU A 645 21.13 19.47 -6.01
N ASP A 646 20.33 18.53 -6.51
CA ASP A 646 18.93 18.78 -6.83
C ASP A 646 18.10 18.70 -5.54
N GLU A 647 17.94 19.85 -4.87
CA GLU A 647 17.11 20.00 -3.67
C GLU A 647 15.66 19.50 -3.86
N SER A 648 15.17 19.52 -5.11
CA SER A 648 13.81 19.10 -5.46
C SER A 648 13.69 17.58 -5.65
N ALA A 649 14.82 16.88 -5.83
CA ALA A 649 14.90 15.47 -6.22
C ALA A 649 14.23 14.49 -5.26
N GLY A 650 13.89 14.91 -4.04
CA GLY A 650 13.30 14.05 -3.02
C GLY A 650 14.32 13.07 -2.41
N MET A 651 13.90 12.37 -1.36
CA MET A 651 14.80 11.59 -0.50
C MET A 651 14.44 10.10 -0.47
N VAL A 652 15.43 9.25 -0.67
CA VAL A 652 15.33 7.78 -0.67
C VAL A 652 15.79 7.19 0.66
N ASN A 653 14.96 6.33 1.25
CA ASN A 653 15.28 5.65 2.52
C ASN A 653 16.55 4.79 2.41
N GLY A 654 17.44 4.93 3.39
CA GLY A 654 18.72 4.23 3.46
C GLY A 654 19.86 4.90 2.68
N ARG A 655 19.57 5.93 1.86
CA ARG A 655 20.57 6.69 1.08
C ARG A 655 20.51 8.19 1.40
N SER A 656 19.64 8.94 0.71
CA SER A 656 19.42 10.38 0.96
C SER A 656 18.57 10.65 2.22
N HIS A 657 17.70 9.71 2.62
CA HIS A 657 16.92 9.75 3.86
C HIS A 657 17.39 8.68 4.84
N PHE A 658 17.65 9.04 6.10
CA PHE A 658 18.14 8.14 7.15
C PHE A 658 19.34 7.24 6.72
N PRO A 659 20.47 7.84 6.31
CA PRO A 659 21.65 7.09 5.87
C PRO A 659 22.17 6.13 6.95
N GLY A 660 22.71 4.98 6.51
CA GLY A 660 23.21 3.91 7.40
C GLY A 660 22.12 3.03 8.04
N GLY A 661 20.84 3.36 7.85
CA GLY A 661 19.72 2.55 8.32
C GLY A 661 19.49 1.30 7.48
N ARG A 662 20.28 0.23 7.68
CA ARG A 662 19.90 -1.12 7.21
C ARG A 662 18.51 -1.44 7.75
N GLY A 663 17.57 -1.80 6.87
CA GLY A 663 16.12 -1.85 7.13
C GLY A 663 15.61 -2.95 8.07
N ASN A 664 16.34 -3.29 9.13
CA ASN A 664 16.00 -4.37 10.05
C ASN A 664 15.24 -3.85 11.29
N SER A 665 14.05 -3.28 11.07
CA SER A 665 13.16 -2.82 12.15
C SER A 665 12.29 -3.97 12.70
N ARG A 666 12.91 -4.99 13.30
CA ARG A 666 12.19 -5.97 14.16
C ARG A 666 12.94 -6.29 15.46
N GLN A 667 12.40 -5.70 16.53
CA GLN A 667 12.29 -6.22 17.90
C GLN A 667 13.55 -6.49 18.75
N GLY A 668 13.45 -6.11 20.02
CA GLY A 668 14.51 -6.15 21.04
C GLY A 668 14.97 -4.73 21.37
N GLY A 669 14.72 -4.17 22.53
CA GLY A 669 14.40 -4.71 23.85
C GLY A 669 14.84 -3.62 24.85
N GLN A 670 14.38 -3.64 26.09
CA GLN A 670 14.72 -2.56 27.03
C GLN A 670 16.25 -2.50 27.29
N GLY A 671 16.88 -1.40 26.90
CA GLY A 671 18.31 -1.15 27.06
C GLY A 671 18.59 0.29 27.45
N ARG A 672 18.12 0.72 28.63
CA ARG A 672 18.49 2.00 29.24
C ARG A 672 19.98 1.97 29.62
N THR A 673 20.86 2.48 28.76
CA THR A 673 22.22 2.87 29.16
C THR A 673 22.25 4.39 29.41
N GLY A 674 22.21 4.76 30.69
CA GLY A 674 22.42 6.16 31.09
C GLY A 674 23.89 6.54 30.94
N GLY A 675 24.15 7.71 30.35
CA GLY A 675 25.52 8.18 30.06
C GLY A 675 25.60 9.65 29.68
N GLY A 676 24.70 10.48 30.20
CA GLY A 676 24.64 11.91 29.86
C GLY A 676 25.77 12.72 30.51
N GLN A 677 26.94 12.78 29.89
CA GLN A 677 27.98 13.76 30.23
C GLN A 677 27.62 15.12 29.58
N ARG A 678 27.30 16.10 30.42
CA ARG A 678 27.15 17.50 30.03
C ARG A 678 28.53 18.13 29.78
N PRO A 679 28.79 18.77 28.63
CA PRO A 679 29.90 19.70 28.52
C PRO A 679 29.60 20.94 29.35
N GLY A 680 30.35 21.15 30.44
CA GLY A 680 30.29 22.37 31.23
C GLY A 680 31.05 23.48 30.52
N GLY A 681 30.36 24.51 30.03
CA GLY A 681 31.01 25.69 29.50
C GLY A 681 31.72 26.49 30.60
N ARG A 682 32.99 26.85 30.38
CA ARG A 682 33.67 27.90 31.15
C ARG A 682 34.60 28.69 30.24
N LEU A 683 34.11 29.84 29.78
CA LEU A 683 34.95 30.92 29.25
C LEU A 683 35.85 31.44 30.38
N GLY A 684 37.10 31.77 30.08
CA GLY A 684 38.07 32.19 31.09
C GLY A 684 39.40 32.66 30.50
N GLN A 685 39.38 33.89 29.97
CA GLN A 685 40.48 34.67 29.36
C GLN A 685 40.90 34.23 27.95
#